data_AF-A0A949HQG2-F1
#
_entry.id   AF-A0A949HQG2-F1
#
_cell.length_a   1.000
_cell.length_b   1.000
_cell.length_c   1.000
_cell.angle_alpha   90.00
_cell.angle_beta   90.00
_cell.angle_gamma   90.00
#
_symmetry.space_group_name_H-M   'P 1'
#
loop_
_entity.id
_entity.type
_entity.pdbx_description
1 polymer ?
#
loop_
_entity_poly.entity_id
_entity_poly.type
_entity_poly.pdbx_seq_one_letter_code
_entity_poly.pdbx_strand_id
1 'polypeptide(L)'
;PQHQSTCGLFFNPMELGFGPKTWAGNAIVAGESRGKLWRTFLVKSKHGFVAQTQLIACLQKLSIDSCVSPQGDLVVACHSGPPDWGTGPAGIGSLYKIRDVASQTPRPAIAWRSTPTQISIAFDRAIDPIGWTELAKKIRIETGVHVRAGDRYENLIPPYAVVQAQLVSPRKLLPVTSVGLSPDLRTLTLGFPSQPNLQHVAVSLPSNIQPAPAKSTFGSQATRIVQVMENEIDAGGYGVQAQWKSDAGQAQAWDGWLPHIDLKVARALTAGSAHHGRLWELMQSSGELSLQTQLDLRGIYRPKIQPGSKIDYQWPEELVTLRLAATASGGAREPELSINGFDADNRLIIDIDRKDSAKDPFSFAFASVEGTGPVTPFSMTLIKGTGDVDLDISVSTQEVDSPVAMSLVRFWMPWVSQQDHATEQNSLLVGVPEIEGGNWGNGRRLFLSDAVGCSKCHTEPGSGIVPKFGPDLSNMPSRDYASNLRDILHPSHAINPEFIGYQVRLTDETVLTGVLRQEAGKWILGDSQGRFHELDKADIQQIAPSQLSVMPTGLLDKLDKQQVRDLMSYLMNPPPSMPLSGPIAAPKVRSAQQVAHVLEGSQPLPEPLRKLSVVLVAGPKDHGPAEHDYPAWLLQWGQLLTAAPRVDLRVAWEFPSPEQIERADVLVFFQKGSWDNVRAKAMDAYFARGGGAIYLHWAVNGSDRVEDFSKRIGLASWGGKIKYRHGPLELKVENSQHPIMRNVPTLDLLDESYWMLTGDVSKIDLLASSQEDGQPTPQLWTYEPGQGRVFVSIPGHYSWTFDDPIFRAVVLRAMAWVSKEPIDRFNELVPLGARIQR
;
A
#
# COMPACT_ATOMS: atom_id res chain seq x y z
N PRO A 1 26.03 -14.68 -2.46
CA PRO A 1 27.39 -15.18 -2.19
C PRO A 1 27.89 -16.30 -3.12
N GLN A 2 27.29 -16.56 -4.30
CA GLN A 2 27.61 -17.78 -5.07
C GLN A 2 29.00 -17.79 -5.75
N HIS A 3 29.77 -16.69 -5.66
CA HIS A 3 31.20 -16.69 -6.00
C HIS A 3 32.01 -15.76 -5.07
N GLN A 4 31.87 -15.95 -3.76
CA GLN A 4 32.76 -15.34 -2.77
C GLN A 4 33.67 -16.44 -2.21
N SER A 5 34.97 -16.38 -2.52
CA SER A 5 35.97 -17.15 -1.79
C SER A 5 36.04 -16.62 -0.36
N THR A 6 35.80 -17.50 0.62
CA THR A 6 36.00 -17.17 2.03
C THR A 6 37.43 -17.50 2.38
N CYS A 7 38.24 -16.48 2.69
CA CYS A 7 39.68 -16.66 2.92
C CYS A 7 40.12 -16.33 4.35
N GLY A 8 39.20 -15.75 5.13
CA GLY A 8 39.41 -15.47 6.55
C GLY A 8 38.12 -15.67 7.33
N LEU A 9 38.20 -16.41 8.43
CA LEU A 9 37.12 -16.63 9.38
C LEU A 9 37.69 -16.50 10.80
N PHE A 10 37.16 -15.53 11.54
CA PHE A 10 37.64 -15.20 12.87
C PHE A 10 36.45 -15.05 13.85
N PHE A 11 36.49 -15.73 15.00
CA PHE A 11 35.45 -15.56 16.02
C PHE A 11 35.77 -14.35 16.90
N ASN A 12 34.82 -13.43 17.02
CA ASN A 12 34.93 -12.23 17.83
C ASN A 12 35.05 -12.60 19.33
N PRO A 13 36.17 -12.28 20.02
CA PRO A 13 36.38 -12.68 21.40
C PRO A 13 35.37 -12.07 22.38
N MET A 14 35.11 -12.75 23.49
CA MET A 14 34.15 -12.28 24.50
C MET A 14 34.68 -11.08 25.31
N GLU A 15 35.98 -11.01 25.59
CA GLU A 15 36.56 -10.01 26.51
C GLU A 15 37.09 -8.76 25.80
N LEU A 16 37.75 -8.93 24.64
CA LEU A 16 38.41 -7.85 23.88
C LEU A 16 37.69 -7.55 22.55
N GLY A 17 36.45 -8.02 22.36
CA GLY A 17 35.77 -8.07 21.07
C GLY A 17 35.50 -6.72 20.38
N PHE A 18 35.30 -6.78 19.06
CA PHE A 18 34.95 -5.64 18.22
C PHE A 18 33.43 -5.43 18.13
N GLY A 19 33.01 -4.17 18.11
CA GLY A 19 31.62 -3.77 17.96
C GLY A 19 30.80 -3.81 19.27
N PRO A 20 29.46 -3.80 19.19
CA PRO A 20 28.58 -3.95 20.35
C PRO A 20 28.84 -5.27 21.10
N LYS A 21 28.57 -5.30 22.41
CA LYS A 21 28.70 -6.51 23.23
C LYS A 21 27.92 -7.71 22.68
N THR A 22 26.81 -7.47 21.99
CA THR A 22 25.99 -8.52 21.34
C THR A 22 26.70 -9.22 20.17
N TRP A 23 27.80 -8.66 19.66
CA TRP A 23 28.61 -9.26 18.60
C TRP A 23 29.66 -10.23 19.14
N ALA A 24 29.85 -10.31 20.45
CA ALA A 24 30.76 -11.26 21.07
C ALA A 24 30.38 -12.69 20.64
N GLY A 25 31.38 -13.52 20.34
CA GLY A 25 31.21 -14.89 19.85
C GLY A 25 30.70 -15.03 18.40
N ASN A 26 30.39 -13.94 17.70
CA ASN A 26 29.99 -14.00 16.29
C ASN A 26 31.23 -14.22 15.40
N ALA A 27 31.06 -14.89 14.26
CA ALA A 27 32.12 -15.02 13.27
C ALA A 27 32.21 -13.75 12.42
N ILE A 28 33.42 -13.25 12.19
CA ILE A 28 33.74 -12.22 11.21
C ILE A 28 34.34 -12.94 10.00
N VAL A 29 33.75 -12.71 8.83
CA VAL A 29 34.07 -13.44 7.60
C VAL A 29 34.56 -12.47 6.53
N ALA A 30 35.75 -12.73 6.00
CA ALA A 30 36.35 -11.98 4.90
C ALA A 30 35.97 -12.60 3.55
N GLY A 31 35.20 -11.85 2.76
CA GLY A 31 34.76 -12.23 1.42
C GLY A 31 35.71 -11.68 0.36
N GLU A 32 36.81 -12.39 0.13
CA GLU A 32 37.95 -11.97 -0.72
C GLU A 32 37.48 -11.44 -2.08
N SER A 33 36.75 -12.26 -2.85
CA SER A 33 36.42 -11.99 -4.26
C SER A 33 35.63 -10.69 -4.52
N ARG A 34 34.98 -10.12 -3.49
CA ARG A 34 34.14 -8.91 -3.64
C ARG A 34 34.44 -7.82 -2.62
N GLY A 35 35.50 -7.99 -1.81
CA GLY A 35 35.91 -7.02 -0.79
C GLY A 35 34.86 -6.79 0.30
N LYS A 36 34.05 -7.78 0.66
CA LYS A 36 32.99 -7.64 1.67
C LYS A 36 33.41 -8.25 2.99
N LEU A 37 33.08 -7.56 4.09
CA LEU A 37 33.22 -8.07 5.45
C LEU A 37 31.85 -8.36 6.03
N TRP A 38 31.68 -9.55 6.60
CA TRP A 38 30.41 -10.00 7.15
C TRP A 38 30.54 -10.37 8.62
N ARG A 39 29.44 -10.19 9.36
CA ARG A 39 29.23 -10.77 10.68
C ARG A 39 28.24 -11.91 10.55
N THR A 40 28.61 -13.11 10.99
CA THR A 40 27.74 -14.28 11.01
C THR A 40 27.45 -14.67 12.46
N PHE A 41 26.19 -14.56 12.85
CA PHE A 41 25.69 -15.07 14.12
C PHE A 41 25.30 -16.54 13.95
N LEU A 42 25.94 -17.42 14.73
CA LEU A 42 25.64 -18.86 14.77
C LEU A 42 24.85 -19.17 16.04
N VAL A 43 23.61 -19.60 15.87
CA VAL A 43 22.77 -20.06 16.97
C VAL A 43 22.76 -21.58 16.97
N LYS A 44 23.13 -22.17 18.11
CA LYS A 44 23.10 -23.62 18.30
C LYS A 44 21.66 -24.10 18.53
N SER A 45 21.16 -24.98 17.67
CA SER A 45 19.91 -25.72 17.86
C SER A 45 20.19 -27.14 18.35
N LYS A 46 19.13 -27.96 18.57
CA LYS A 46 19.30 -29.39 18.91
C LYS A 46 19.97 -30.17 17.77
N HIS A 47 19.77 -29.74 16.52
CA HIS A 47 20.15 -30.47 15.29
C HIS A 47 21.25 -29.76 14.49
N GLY A 48 22.03 -28.88 15.13
CA GLY A 48 23.17 -28.20 14.50
C GLY A 48 23.23 -26.70 14.79
N PHE A 49 23.53 -25.91 13.76
CA PHE A 49 23.63 -24.45 13.85
C PHE A 49 22.78 -23.78 12.79
N VAL A 50 22.08 -22.72 13.17
CA VAL A 50 21.40 -21.81 12.25
C VAL A 50 22.19 -20.51 12.17
N ALA A 51 22.51 -20.10 10.95
CA ALA A 51 23.34 -18.93 10.70
C ALA A 51 22.52 -17.73 10.19
N GLN A 52 22.81 -16.54 10.72
CA GLN A 52 22.35 -15.26 10.16
C GLN A 52 23.56 -14.39 9.85
N THR A 53 23.65 -13.88 8.63
CA THR A 53 24.80 -13.07 8.18
C THR A 53 24.36 -11.62 7.93
N GLN A 54 25.16 -10.65 8.36
CA GLN A 54 24.95 -9.21 8.17
C GLN A 54 26.22 -8.54 7.66
N LEU A 55 26.09 -7.56 6.77
CA LEU A 55 27.23 -6.82 6.23
C LEU A 55 27.83 -5.88 7.30
N ILE A 56 29.15 -5.88 7.43
CA ILE A 56 29.89 -4.91 8.25
C ILE A 56 30.40 -3.77 7.37
N ALA A 57 31.07 -4.10 6.26
CA ALA A 57 31.68 -3.11 5.38
C ALA A 57 31.91 -3.64 3.95
N CYS A 58 31.92 -2.73 2.99
CA CYS A 58 32.42 -2.94 1.63
C CYS A 58 33.75 -2.21 1.45
N LEU A 59 34.82 -2.96 1.28
CA LEU A 59 36.17 -2.47 1.02
C LEU A 59 36.45 -2.46 -0.48
N GLN A 60 37.17 -1.45 -0.94
CA GLN A 60 37.61 -1.34 -2.34
C GLN A 60 38.86 -2.21 -2.63
N LYS A 61 39.15 -3.20 -1.77
CA LYS A 61 40.28 -4.13 -1.84
C LYS A 61 39.82 -5.54 -1.45
N LEU A 62 40.59 -6.55 -1.86
CA LEU A 62 40.34 -7.95 -1.52
C LEU A 62 40.61 -8.16 -0.03
N SER A 63 39.58 -8.45 0.76
CA SER A 63 39.73 -8.75 2.19
C SER A 63 40.19 -10.19 2.37
N ILE A 64 41.39 -10.40 2.93
CA ILE A 64 42.01 -11.71 3.08
C ILE A 64 41.66 -12.32 4.43
N ASP A 65 41.97 -11.59 5.50
CA ASP A 65 41.76 -12.05 6.88
C ASP A 65 41.51 -10.87 7.81
N SER A 66 41.03 -11.15 9.03
CA SER A 66 40.78 -10.13 10.03
C SER A 66 41.01 -10.64 11.45
N CYS A 67 41.40 -9.74 12.35
CA CYS A 67 41.52 -10.03 13.77
C CYS A 67 41.18 -8.80 14.61
N VAL A 68 40.93 -9.02 15.91
CA VAL A 68 40.65 -7.94 16.85
C VAL A 68 41.93 -7.56 17.59
N SER A 69 42.27 -6.28 17.55
CA SER A 69 43.42 -5.72 18.27
C SER A 69 43.18 -5.70 19.78
N PRO A 70 44.24 -5.56 20.62
CA PRO A 70 44.08 -5.41 22.07
C PRO A 70 43.26 -4.19 22.50
N GLN A 71 43.05 -3.21 21.60
CA GLN A 71 42.22 -2.03 21.84
C GLN A 71 40.75 -2.23 21.41
N GLY A 72 40.38 -3.41 20.93
CA GLY A 72 39.03 -3.71 20.42
C GLY A 72 38.75 -3.18 19.00
N ASP A 73 39.76 -2.66 18.30
CA ASP A 73 39.64 -2.29 16.88
C ASP A 73 39.73 -3.55 16.00
N LEU A 74 38.96 -3.61 14.91
CA LEU A 74 39.06 -4.66 13.91
C LEU A 74 40.17 -4.31 12.91
N VAL A 75 41.17 -5.17 12.80
CA VAL A 75 42.27 -5.05 11.82
C VAL A 75 41.99 -6.01 10.69
N VAL A 76 42.00 -5.51 9.46
CA VAL A 76 41.66 -6.27 8.25
C VAL A 76 42.85 -6.25 7.30
N ALA A 77 43.38 -7.43 7.01
CA ALA A 77 44.40 -7.62 6.00
C ALA A 77 43.75 -7.67 4.61
N CYS A 78 44.25 -6.82 3.72
CA CYS A 78 43.75 -6.71 2.36
C CYS A 78 44.87 -6.88 1.33
N HIS A 79 44.50 -7.35 0.14
CA HIS A 79 45.40 -7.52 -0.99
C HIS A 79 44.96 -6.66 -2.19
N SER A 80 45.93 -6.27 -3.02
CA SER A 80 45.67 -5.64 -4.33
C SER A 80 45.46 -6.66 -5.45
N GLY A 81 44.73 -6.27 -6.49
CA GLY A 81 44.62 -7.04 -7.73
C GLY A 81 43.18 -7.28 -8.16
N PRO A 82 42.99 -8.01 -9.28
CA PRO A 82 41.68 -8.43 -9.72
C PRO A 82 41.03 -9.40 -8.72
N PRO A 83 39.69 -9.57 -8.78
CA PRO A 83 38.94 -10.53 -7.97
C PRO A 83 39.53 -11.96 -7.93
N ASP A 84 39.17 -12.69 -6.88
CA ASP A 84 39.54 -14.08 -6.55
C ASP A 84 40.96 -14.33 -6.09
N TRP A 85 41.99 -14.07 -6.90
CA TRP A 85 43.38 -14.45 -6.57
C TRP A 85 44.34 -13.27 -6.37
N GLY A 86 43.84 -12.05 -6.60
CA GLY A 86 44.65 -10.84 -6.52
C GLY A 86 45.84 -10.86 -7.47
N THR A 87 46.97 -10.31 -7.02
CA THR A 87 48.23 -10.24 -7.77
C THR A 87 49.28 -11.24 -7.28
N GLY A 88 48.86 -12.21 -6.45
CA GLY A 88 49.77 -13.15 -5.77
C GLY A 88 50.76 -12.45 -4.82
N PRO A 89 51.80 -13.15 -4.34
CA PRO A 89 52.69 -12.66 -3.28
C PRO A 89 53.42 -11.33 -3.56
N ALA A 90 53.49 -10.90 -4.82
CA ALA A 90 54.11 -9.64 -5.23
C ALA A 90 53.17 -8.43 -5.10
N GLY A 91 51.88 -8.64 -4.82
CA GLY A 91 50.93 -7.56 -4.67
C GLY A 91 51.11 -6.74 -3.40
N ILE A 92 50.70 -5.48 -3.46
CA ILE A 92 50.80 -4.56 -2.33
C ILE A 92 49.65 -4.84 -1.36
N GLY A 93 49.99 -5.47 -0.23
CA GLY A 93 49.10 -5.63 0.89
C GLY A 93 48.73 -4.30 1.56
N SER A 94 47.63 -4.27 2.29
CA SER A 94 47.24 -3.13 3.12
C SER A 94 46.55 -3.60 4.38
N LEU A 95 46.77 -2.89 5.48
CA LEU A 95 46.04 -3.09 6.72
C LEU A 95 45.03 -1.96 6.89
N TYR A 96 43.75 -2.31 6.95
CA TYR A 96 42.71 -1.39 7.38
C TYR A 96 42.46 -1.59 8.87
N LYS A 97 42.26 -0.48 9.58
CA LYS A 97 41.80 -0.49 10.96
C LYS A 97 40.40 0.11 11.02
N ILE A 98 39.43 -0.70 11.43
CA ILE A 98 38.04 -0.31 11.60
C ILE A 98 37.79 -0.14 13.09
N ARG A 99 37.34 1.06 13.47
CA ARG A 99 37.08 1.44 14.85
C ARG A 99 35.62 1.86 15.01
N ASP A 100 35.01 1.43 16.09
CA ASP A 100 33.74 1.98 16.53
C ASP A 100 33.97 3.36 17.18
N VAL A 101 33.59 4.42 16.48
CA VAL A 101 33.73 5.82 16.95
C VAL A 101 32.44 6.39 17.53
N ALA A 102 31.34 5.62 17.52
CA ALA A 102 30.01 6.08 17.86
C ALA A 102 29.19 4.95 18.52
N SER A 103 29.74 4.37 19.59
CA SER A 103 29.14 3.26 20.35
C SER A 103 27.78 3.60 20.96
N GLN A 104 27.48 4.91 21.08
CA GLN A 104 26.21 5.41 21.60
C GLN A 104 25.12 5.58 20.54
N THR A 105 25.46 5.59 19.25
CA THR A 105 24.49 5.77 18.16
C THR A 105 23.63 4.51 17.97
N PRO A 106 22.31 4.66 17.71
CA PRO A 106 21.43 3.53 17.43
C PRO A 106 21.87 2.72 16.21
N ARG A 107 21.77 1.39 16.31
CA ARG A 107 22.16 0.46 15.23
C ARG A 107 21.03 -0.47 14.85
N PRO A 108 20.85 -0.74 13.55
CA PRO A 108 19.97 -1.82 13.11
C PRO A 108 20.40 -3.14 13.77
N ALA A 109 19.48 -3.74 14.51
CA ALA A 109 19.65 -5.05 15.12
C ALA A 109 19.14 -6.15 14.18
N ILE A 110 17.92 -5.96 13.67
CA ILE A 110 17.27 -6.89 12.74
C ILE A 110 16.28 -6.16 11.84
N ALA A 111 16.13 -6.64 10.61
CA ALA A 111 15.15 -6.15 9.65
C ALA A 111 14.36 -7.30 9.05
N TRP A 112 13.08 -7.07 8.75
CA TRP A 112 12.18 -8.10 8.24
C TRP A 112 11.03 -7.49 7.41
N ARG A 113 10.32 -8.36 6.70
CA ARG A 113 9.12 -8.02 5.92
C ARG A 113 7.93 -8.86 6.40
N SER A 114 7.01 -8.22 7.12
CA SER A 114 5.78 -8.89 7.56
C SER A 114 4.68 -8.87 6.49
N THR A 115 4.73 -7.93 5.55
CA THR A 115 3.72 -7.74 4.48
C THR A 115 4.41 -7.52 3.13
N PRO A 116 3.70 -7.64 1.99
CA PRO A 116 4.28 -7.34 0.68
C PRO A 116 4.58 -5.85 0.46
N THR A 117 4.10 -4.96 1.34
CA THR A 117 4.13 -3.50 1.19
C THR A 117 5.05 -2.80 2.19
N GLN A 118 5.61 -3.52 3.16
CA GLN A 118 6.36 -2.90 4.26
C GLN A 118 7.64 -3.67 4.67
N ILE A 119 8.64 -2.92 5.13
CA ILE A 119 9.85 -3.42 5.82
C ILE A 119 9.88 -2.79 7.21
N SER A 120 10.22 -3.60 8.21
CA SER A 120 10.48 -3.13 9.58
C SER A 120 11.96 -3.32 9.91
N ILE A 121 12.56 -2.34 10.57
CA ILE A 121 13.96 -2.31 11.00
C ILE A 121 13.98 -1.95 12.49
N ALA A 122 14.31 -2.93 13.33
CA ALA A 122 14.47 -2.71 14.76
C ALA A 122 15.89 -2.28 15.10
N PHE A 123 16.00 -1.32 16.01
CA PHE A 123 17.23 -0.74 16.52
C PHE A 123 17.50 -1.20 17.96
N ASP A 124 18.78 -1.31 18.28
CA ASP A 124 19.26 -1.70 19.60
C ASP A 124 18.95 -0.67 20.71
N ARG A 125 18.55 0.56 20.34
CA ARG A 125 18.13 1.65 21.22
C ARG A 125 17.26 2.67 20.45
N ALA A 126 16.72 3.66 21.17
CA ALA A 126 15.86 4.70 20.61
C ALA A 126 16.60 5.60 19.59
N ILE A 127 15.97 5.87 18.44
CA ILE A 127 16.45 6.85 17.46
C ILE A 127 15.94 8.25 17.82
N ASP A 128 16.78 9.27 17.58
CA ASP A 128 16.39 10.67 17.68
C ASP A 128 15.67 11.10 16.39
N PRO A 129 14.35 11.41 16.43
CA PRO A 129 13.61 11.74 15.21
C PRO A 129 13.99 13.07 14.57
N ILE A 130 14.55 14.03 15.33
CA ILE A 130 14.87 15.37 14.83
C ILE A 130 15.98 15.31 13.76
N GLY A 131 16.94 14.40 13.91
CA GLY A 131 17.99 14.17 12.91
C GLY A 131 17.51 13.48 11.62
N TRP A 132 16.25 13.09 11.55
CA TRP A 132 15.68 12.21 10.53
C TRP A 132 14.54 12.89 9.74
N THR A 133 14.54 14.22 9.65
CA THR A 133 13.64 14.99 8.77
C THR A 133 13.81 14.59 7.30
N GLU A 134 12.71 14.52 6.55
CA GLU A 134 12.67 14.09 5.14
C GLU A 134 13.28 12.70 4.89
N LEU A 135 13.23 11.80 5.89
CA LEU A 135 13.85 10.48 5.79
C LEU A 135 13.38 9.71 4.55
N ALA A 136 12.10 9.79 4.21
CA ALA A 136 11.54 9.13 3.03
C ALA A 136 12.29 9.50 1.73
N LYS A 137 12.77 10.74 1.62
CA LYS A 137 13.52 11.22 0.44
C LYS A 137 14.99 10.78 0.45
N LYS A 138 15.51 10.38 1.61
CA LYS A 138 16.92 10.02 1.82
C LYS A 138 17.15 8.50 1.82
N ILE A 139 16.11 7.71 2.05
CA ILE A 139 16.18 6.25 1.99
C ILE A 139 16.14 5.79 0.54
N ARG A 140 16.97 4.80 0.23
CA ARG A 140 16.93 4.06 -1.04
C ARG A 140 16.56 2.60 -0.76
N ILE A 141 15.59 2.08 -1.50
CA ILE A 141 15.20 0.68 -1.47
C ILE A 141 15.41 0.09 -2.86
N GLU A 142 16.23 -0.94 -2.96
CA GLU A 142 16.47 -1.70 -4.20
C GLU A 142 15.94 -3.12 -4.05
N THR A 143 15.25 -3.61 -5.08
CA THR A 143 14.73 -4.99 -5.12
C THR A 143 15.15 -5.74 -6.37
N GLY A 144 15.32 -7.05 -6.24
CA GLY A 144 15.57 -7.97 -7.34
C GLY A 144 16.02 -9.34 -6.85
N VAL A 145 16.08 -10.30 -7.78
CA VAL A 145 16.43 -11.71 -7.47
C VAL A 145 17.86 -11.82 -6.90
N HIS A 146 18.76 -10.94 -7.32
CA HIS A 146 20.18 -10.96 -6.92
C HIS A 146 20.63 -9.71 -6.17
N VAL A 147 19.71 -8.84 -5.75
CA VAL A 147 20.04 -7.66 -4.96
C VAL A 147 20.46 -8.08 -3.54
N ARG A 148 21.52 -7.49 -3.00
CA ARG A 148 21.93 -7.59 -1.59
C ARG A 148 22.43 -6.26 -1.06
N ALA A 149 22.39 -6.12 0.26
CA ALA A 149 23.03 -5.04 1.01
C ALA A 149 24.48 -4.83 0.53
N GLY A 150 24.81 -3.57 0.24
CA GLY A 150 26.14 -3.12 -0.16
C GLY A 150 26.58 -3.49 -1.58
N ASP A 151 25.77 -4.17 -2.38
CA ASP A 151 26.10 -4.49 -3.79
C ASP A 151 26.51 -3.25 -4.60
N ARG A 152 25.86 -2.10 -4.36
CA ARG A 152 26.12 -0.84 -5.06
C ARG A 152 27.54 -0.29 -4.84
N TYR A 153 28.22 -0.74 -3.78
CA TYR A 153 29.57 -0.31 -3.44
C TYR A 153 30.64 -1.31 -3.90
N GLU A 154 30.24 -2.45 -4.44
CA GLU A 154 31.18 -3.44 -4.96
C GLU A 154 31.83 -2.91 -6.23
N ASN A 155 33.13 -2.70 -6.19
CA ASN A 155 33.96 -2.40 -7.35
C ASN A 155 34.74 -3.65 -7.85
N LEU A 156 34.77 -4.71 -7.06
CA LEU A 156 35.44 -5.97 -7.36
C LEU A 156 34.41 -6.98 -7.86
N ILE A 157 34.43 -7.19 -9.17
CA ILE A 157 33.44 -8.02 -9.88
C ILE A 157 34.17 -9.18 -10.56
N PRO A 158 34.01 -10.42 -10.04
CA PRO A 158 34.59 -11.60 -10.67
C PRO A 158 34.08 -11.81 -12.11
N PRO A 159 34.92 -12.27 -13.04
CA PRO A 159 34.58 -12.33 -14.47
C PRO A 159 33.69 -13.53 -14.86
N TYR A 160 33.11 -14.26 -13.90
CA TYR A 160 32.35 -15.48 -14.17
C TYR A 160 30.99 -15.22 -14.83
N ALA A 161 30.58 -16.12 -15.72
CA ALA A 161 29.30 -16.03 -16.44
C ALA A 161 28.09 -15.89 -15.48
N VAL A 162 28.10 -16.59 -14.35
CA VAL A 162 27.04 -16.48 -13.33
C VAL A 162 26.99 -15.08 -12.68
N VAL A 163 28.14 -14.44 -12.47
CA VAL A 163 28.20 -13.07 -11.94
C VAL A 163 27.72 -12.07 -12.98
N GLN A 164 28.07 -12.28 -14.26
CA GLN A 164 27.54 -11.46 -15.36
C GLN A 164 26.01 -11.61 -15.48
N ALA A 165 25.48 -12.82 -15.38
CA ALA A 165 24.03 -13.07 -15.35
C ALA A 165 23.34 -12.34 -14.20
N GLN A 166 23.96 -12.29 -13.02
CA GLN A 166 23.45 -11.54 -11.86
C GLN A 166 23.46 -10.02 -12.08
N LEU A 167 24.46 -9.50 -12.79
CA LEU A 167 24.57 -8.05 -13.08
C LEU A 167 23.53 -7.59 -14.09
N VAL A 168 23.24 -8.40 -15.11
CA VAL A 168 22.21 -8.06 -16.12
C VAL A 168 20.79 -8.36 -15.64
N SER A 169 20.64 -9.04 -14.50
CA SER A 169 19.32 -9.30 -13.92
C SER A 169 18.64 -7.99 -13.49
N PRO A 170 17.33 -7.82 -13.76
CA PRO A 170 16.62 -6.60 -13.44
C PRO A 170 16.73 -6.21 -11.95
N ARG A 171 17.07 -4.96 -11.71
CA ARG A 171 17.04 -4.31 -10.40
C ARG A 171 16.06 -3.16 -10.47
N LYS A 172 15.16 -3.05 -9.50
CA LYS A 172 14.14 -1.99 -9.44
C LYS A 172 14.36 -1.12 -8.21
N LEU A 173 14.22 0.19 -8.38
CA LEU A 173 14.11 1.11 -7.27
C LEU A 173 12.67 1.15 -6.79
N LEU A 174 12.47 0.93 -5.50
CA LEU A 174 11.16 1.05 -4.87
C LEU A 174 11.05 2.44 -4.24
N PRO A 175 10.02 3.23 -4.61
CA PRO A 175 9.78 4.50 -3.95
C PRO A 175 9.34 4.22 -2.50
N VAL A 176 9.90 4.99 -1.56
CA VAL A 176 9.44 4.98 -0.17
C VAL A 176 8.18 5.80 -0.09
N THR A 177 7.05 5.15 0.12
CA THR A 177 5.74 5.79 0.12
C THR A 177 5.26 6.16 1.52
N SER A 178 5.81 5.54 2.56
CA SER A 178 5.60 5.96 3.94
C SER A 178 6.78 5.59 4.84
N VAL A 179 6.90 6.30 5.95
CA VAL A 179 7.84 6.01 7.03
C VAL A 179 7.05 6.09 8.34
N GLY A 180 7.29 5.16 9.25
CA GLY A 180 6.72 5.13 10.60
C GLY A 180 7.77 4.73 11.64
N LEU A 181 7.56 5.14 12.88
CA LEU A 181 8.42 4.83 14.02
C LEU A 181 7.57 4.37 15.19
N SER A 182 7.97 3.28 15.85
CA SER A 182 7.27 2.76 17.03
C SER A 182 7.32 3.73 18.23
N PRO A 183 6.40 3.63 19.20
CA PRO A 183 6.35 4.50 20.39
C PRO A 183 7.64 4.61 21.18
N ASP A 184 8.37 3.51 21.31
CA ASP A 184 9.64 3.45 22.01
C ASP A 184 10.81 4.04 21.20
N LEU A 185 10.53 4.49 19.97
CA LEU A 185 11.47 5.01 19.00
C LEU A 185 12.52 3.99 18.55
N ARG A 186 12.22 2.69 18.63
CA ARG A 186 13.19 1.62 18.33
C ARG A 186 12.90 0.81 17.08
N THR A 187 11.77 0.99 16.41
CA THR A 187 11.44 0.24 15.19
C THR A 187 10.98 1.18 14.10
N LEU A 188 11.77 1.26 13.02
CA LEU A 188 11.46 2.02 11.82
C LEU A 188 10.69 1.14 10.84
N THR A 189 9.54 1.59 10.37
CA THR A 189 8.75 0.92 9.33
C THR A 189 8.79 1.74 8.05
N LEU A 190 9.05 1.09 6.92
CA LEU A 190 9.15 1.68 5.59
C LEU A 190 8.08 1.07 4.69
N GLY A 191 7.20 1.91 4.13
CA GLY A 191 6.19 1.51 3.15
C GLY A 191 6.67 1.72 1.71
N PHE A 192 6.26 0.84 0.80
CA PHE A 192 6.54 0.88 -0.63
C PHE A 192 5.44 0.14 -1.42
N PRO A 193 5.36 0.29 -2.76
CA PRO A 193 4.37 -0.40 -3.57
C PRO A 193 4.45 -1.92 -3.42
N SER A 194 3.30 -2.61 -3.35
CA SER A 194 3.21 -4.05 -3.11
C SER A 194 4.18 -4.88 -3.96
N GLN A 195 5.01 -5.68 -3.29
CA GLN A 195 5.94 -6.65 -3.89
C GLN A 195 5.56 -8.07 -3.42
N PRO A 196 4.61 -8.73 -4.10
CA PRO A 196 4.09 -10.03 -3.67
C PRO A 196 5.07 -11.18 -3.94
N ASN A 197 6.09 -10.97 -4.77
CA ASN A 197 7.02 -12.03 -5.16
C ASN A 197 8.21 -12.15 -4.19
N LEU A 198 8.80 -13.34 -4.11
CA LEU A 198 10.02 -13.55 -3.34
C LEU A 198 11.20 -12.86 -4.02
N GLN A 199 11.50 -11.64 -3.57
CA GLN A 199 12.67 -10.88 -4.00
C GLN A 199 13.52 -10.47 -2.81
N HIS A 200 14.80 -10.29 -3.06
CA HIS A 200 15.67 -9.67 -2.08
C HIS A 200 15.52 -8.16 -2.14
N VAL A 201 15.52 -7.56 -0.96
CA VAL A 201 15.44 -6.11 -0.80
C VAL A 201 16.65 -5.65 -0.02
N ALA A 202 17.35 -4.67 -0.58
CA ALA A 202 18.42 -3.95 0.08
C ALA A 202 17.93 -2.54 0.42
N VAL A 203 18.10 -2.15 1.68
CA VAL A 203 17.78 -0.81 2.17
C VAL A 203 19.08 -0.08 2.48
N SER A 204 19.29 1.06 1.83
CA SER A 204 20.34 2.01 2.19
C SER A 204 19.74 3.08 3.11
N LEU A 205 20.15 3.07 4.37
CA LEU A 205 19.67 3.98 5.39
C LEU A 205 20.77 5.00 5.74
N PRO A 206 20.54 6.32 5.59
CA PRO A 206 21.55 7.32 5.94
C PRO A 206 21.97 7.23 7.41
N SER A 207 23.27 7.43 7.69
CA SER A 207 23.77 7.57 9.05
C SER A 207 23.62 9.02 9.55
N ASN A 208 23.30 9.18 10.83
CA ASN A 208 23.30 10.48 11.53
C ASN A 208 24.67 10.83 12.16
N ILE A 209 25.73 10.07 11.84
CA ILE A 209 27.08 10.29 12.37
C ILE A 209 27.85 11.27 11.47
N GLN A 210 28.38 12.36 12.05
CA GLN A 210 29.34 13.22 11.35
C GLN A 210 30.70 12.51 11.21
N PRO A 211 31.34 12.55 10.02
CA PRO A 211 32.65 11.90 9.84
C PRO A 211 33.71 12.58 10.71
N ALA A 212 34.47 11.78 11.46
CA ALA A 212 35.62 12.28 12.20
C ALA A 212 36.68 12.83 11.21
N PRO A 213 37.36 13.96 11.51
CA PRO A 213 38.46 14.43 10.69
C PRO A 213 39.58 13.39 10.67
N ALA A 214 39.99 12.97 9.47
CA ALA A 214 41.06 12.00 9.29
C ALA A 214 42.37 12.53 9.89
N LYS A 215 42.79 12.00 11.04
CA LYS A 215 44.18 12.08 11.51
C LYS A 215 44.71 10.65 11.68
N SER A 216 45.41 10.16 10.66
CA SER A 216 46.28 9.00 10.81
C SER A 216 47.57 9.45 11.50
N THR A 217 47.99 8.76 12.57
CA THR A 217 49.31 8.91 13.21
C THR A 217 50.36 7.94 12.66
N PHE A 218 50.01 7.14 11.65
CA PHE A 218 50.92 6.20 10.99
C PHE A 218 51.31 6.71 9.60
N GLY A 219 52.59 7.09 9.46
CA GLY A 219 53.20 7.47 8.17
C GLY A 219 53.04 8.96 7.80
N SER A 220 54.07 9.52 7.17
CA SER A 220 54.24 10.95 6.87
C SER A 220 53.34 11.51 5.75
N GLN A 221 52.27 10.82 5.36
CA GLN A 221 51.27 11.33 4.43
C GLN A 221 49.86 10.96 4.90
N ALA A 222 49.07 11.96 5.28
CA ALA A 222 47.68 11.79 5.64
C ALA A 222 46.83 11.51 4.38
N THR A 223 46.67 10.24 4.02
CA THR A 223 45.67 9.83 3.04
C THR A 223 44.29 9.80 3.69
N ARG A 224 43.40 10.70 3.26
CA ARG A 224 41.99 10.70 3.69
C ARG A 224 41.26 9.55 3.01
N ILE A 225 40.89 8.51 3.77
CA ILE A 225 40.02 7.44 3.26
C ILE A 225 38.62 8.03 3.09
N VAL A 226 38.09 8.01 1.86
CA VAL A 226 36.70 8.41 1.59
C VAL A 226 35.78 7.29 2.07
N GLN A 227 34.78 7.65 2.89
CA GLN A 227 33.81 6.72 3.47
C GLN A 227 32.39 7.15 3.11
N VAL A 228 31.54 6.19 2.76
CA VAL A 228 30.09 6.41 2.61
C VAL A 228 29.42 5.94 3.89
N MET A 229 28.68 6.83 4.55
CA MET A 229 28.10 6.59 5.87
C MET A 229 26.63 6.22 5.75
N GLU A 230 26.38 5.01 5.25
CA GLU A 230 25.04 4.43 5.14
C GLU A 230 25.01 3.04 5.78
N ASN A 231 23.89 2.70 6.42
CA ASN A 231 23.63 1.33 6.87
C ASN A 231 22.99 0.57 5.72
N GLU A 232 23.65 -0.48 5.27
CA GLU A 232 23.17 -1.38 4.21
C GLU A 232 22.52 -2.61 4.84
N ILE A 233 21.22 -2.77 4.62
CA ILE A 233 20.38 -3.73 5.35
C ILE A 233 19.68 -4.66 4.36
N ASP A 234 19.81 -5.97 4.57
CA ASP A 234 19.04 -6.98 3.83
C ASP A 234 17.70 -7.23 4.54
N ALA A 235 16.61 -7.21 3.78
CA ALA A 235 15.25 -7.46 4.27
C ALA A 235 14.44 -8.33 3.27
N GLY A 236 14.79 -9.62 3.16
CA GLY A 236 14.10 -10.56 2.26
C GLY A 236 12.69 -10.96 2.74
N GLY A 237 11.94 -11.64 1.87
CA GLY A 237 10.59 -12.18 2.16
C GLY A 237 10.58 -13.52 2.90
N TYR A 238 11.56 -13.75 3.79
CA TYR A 238 11.70 -14.99 4.55
C TYR A 238 11.28 -14.82 6.01
N GLY A 239 10.78 -15.90 6.60
CA GLY A 239 10.44 -16.03 8.02
C GLY A 239 9.03 -16.57 8.23
N VAL A 240 8.54 -16.40 9.45
CA VAL A 240 7.32 -16.99 9.97
C VAL A 240 6.43 -15.88 10.50
N GLN A 241 5.20 -15.79 10.01
CA GLN A 241 4.18 -14.94 10.62
C GLN A 241 3.77 -15.54 11.96
N ALA A 242 3.75 -14.73 13.00
CA ALA A 242 3.50 -15.19 14.36
C ALA A 242 2.47 -14.29 15.07
N GLN A 243 1.57 -14.92 15.81
CA GLN A 243 0.56 -14.24 16.63
C GLN A 243 0.49 -14.88 18.00
N TRP A 244 0.53 -14.08 19.05
CA TRP A 244 0.32 -14.49 20.43
C TRP A 244 -0.99 -13.94 20.95
N LYS A 245 -1.78 -14.79 21.59
CA LYS A 245 -3.02 -14.42 22.27
C LYS A 245 -2.96 -14.91 23.71
N SER A 246 -2.87 -13.98 24.65
CA SER A 246 -2.90 -14.28 26.08
C SER A 246 -4.30 -14.68 26.54
N ASP A 247 -4.38 -15.61 27.49
CA ASP A 247 -5.64 -15.97 28.18
C ASP A 247 -6.22 -14.78 28.96
N ALA A 248 -5.38 -13.81 29.34
CA ALA A 248 -5.80 -12.60 30.05
C ALA A 248 -6.49 -11.55 29.16
N GLY A 249 -6.68 -11.83 27.86
CA GLY A 249 -7.45 -11.01 26.93
C GLY A 249 -6.64 -10.25 25.88
N GLN A 250 -7.34 -9.56 24.97
CA GLN A 250 -6.75 -8.94 23.77
C GLN A 250 -5.69 -7.86 24.03
N ALA A 251 -5.73 -7.18 25.18
CA ALA A 251 -4.72 -6.17 25.54
C ALA A 251 -3.30 -6.75 25.67
N GLN A 252 -3.18 -8.07 25.80
CA GLN A 252 -1.92 -8.81 25.89
C GLN A 252 -1.66 -9.68 24.65
N ALA A 253 -2.26 -9.34 23.51
CA ALA A 253 -1.93 -9.96 22.23
C ALA A 253 -0.64 -9.37 21.62
N TRP A 254 -0.02 -10.12 20.73
CA TRP A 254 1.11 -9.70 19.92
C TRP A 254 0.98 -10.25 18.52
N ASP A 255 1.32 -9.45 17.51
CA ASP A 255 1.34 -9.85 16.11
C ASP A 255 2.66 -9.40 15.51
N GLY A 256 3.31 -10.29 14.76
CA GLY A 256 4.59 -9.97 14.17
C GLY A 256 5.19 -11.09 13.33
N TRP A 257 6.52 -11.13 13.36
CA TRP A 257 7.35 -11.97 12.51
C TRP A 257 8.40 -12.65 13.36
N LEU A 258 8.77 -13.88 13.01
CA LEU A 258 9.91 -14.60 13.58
C LEU A 258 10.81 -15.08 12.44
N PRO A 259 12.14 -15.09 12.62
CA PRO A 259 13.06 -15.56 11.58
C PRO A 259 13.02 -17.08 11.39
N HIS A 260 12.45 -17.83 12.34
CA HIS A 260 12.53 -19.29 12.38
C HIS A 260 11.41 -19.89 13.26
N ILE A 261 11.03 -21.13 13.00
CA ILE A 261 10.03 -21.87 13.81
C ILE A 261 10.61 -22.30 15.17
N ASP A 262 11.86 -22.80 15.20
CA ASP A 262 12.57 -23.10 16.45
C ASP A 262 12.65 -21.84 17.34
N LEU A 263 12.02 -21.89 18.52
CA LEU A 263 11.83 -20.72 19.38
C LEU A 263 13.15 -20.27 20.02
N LYS A 264 14.11 -21.17 20.26
CA LYS A 264 15.44 -20.79 20.74
C LYS A 264 16.21 -20.04 19.66
N VAL A 265 16.15 -20.52 18.43
CA VAL A 265 16.74 -19.84 17.26
C VAL A 265 16.09 -18.48 17.08
N ALA A 266 14.76 -18.41 17.09
CA ALA A 266 14.01 -17.17 16.91
C ALA A 266 14.32 -16.14 18.00
N ARG A 267 14.34 -16.55 19.28
CA ARG A 267 14.66 -15.68 20.42
C ARG A 267 16.09 -15.15 20.35
N ALA A 268 17.06 -15.99 19.99
CA ALA A 268 18.45 -15.57 19.87
C ALA A 268 18.63 -14.56 18.73
N LEU A 269 18.11 -14.84 17.54
CA LEU A 269 18.28 -13.97 16.36
C LEU A 269 17.53 -12.64 16.47
N THR A 270 16.46 -12.57 17.28
CA THR A 270 15.68 -11.34 17.50
C THR A 270 16.17 -10.54 18.72
N ALA A 271 17.25 -10.97 19.38
CA ALA A 271 17.83 -10.27 20.52
C ALA A 271 18.20 -8.82 20.17
N GLY A 272 17.79 -7.89 21.04
CA GLY A 272 17.98 -6.45 20.84
C GLY A 272 16.80 -5.74 20.17
N SER A 273 15.79 -6.47 19.68
CA SER A 273 14.53 -5.90 19.22
C SER A 273 13.52 -5.82 20.36
N ALA A 274 13.07 -4.60 20.72
CA ALA A 274 12.05 -4.40 21.73
C ALA A 274 10.69 -5.03 21.35
N HIS A 275 10.33 -4.99 20.06
CA HIS A 275 9.12 -5.61 19.52
C HIS A 275 9.07 -7.11 19.81
N HIS A 276 10.17 -7.84 19.59
CA HIS A 276 10.25 -9.27 19.87
C HIS A 276 10.48 -9.56 21.36
N GLY A 277 11.20 -8.68 22.08
CA GLY A 277 11.33 -8.76 23.55
C GLY A 277 9.98 -8.83 24.24
N ARG A 278 9.02 -8.00 23.82
CA ARG A 278 7.64 -8.03 24.30
C ARG A 278 6.95 -9.38 24.07
N LEU A 279 7.14 -10.02 22.92
CA LEU A 279 6.62 -11.37 22.68
C LEU A 279 7.16 -12.34 23.74
N TRP A 280 8.47 -12.33 23.97
CA TRP A 280 9.10 -13.25 24.92
C TRP A 280 8.67 -13.01 26.37
N GLU A 281 8.35 -11.77 26.74
CA GLU A 281 7.74 -11.42 28.03
C GLU A 281 6.29 -11.91 28.12
N LEU A 282 5.47 -11.66 27.09
CA LEU A 282 4.07 -12.10 27.04
C LEU A 282 3.96 -13.63 27.07
N MET A 283 4.88 -14.34 26.42
CA MET A 283 4.95 -15.79 26.45
C MET A 283 5.31 -16.36 27.83
N GLN A 284 5.62 -15.55 28.85
CA GLN A 284 5.74 -16.05 30.23
C GLN A 284 4.38 -16.43 30.82
N SER A 285 3.27 -15.83 30.35
CA SER A 285 1.91 -16.22 30.76
C SER A 285 1.39 -17.41 29.93
N SER A 286 0.21 -17.91 30.30
CA SER A 286 -0.54 -18.85 29.46
C SER A 286 -1.18 -18.14 28.26
N GLY A 287 -1.39 -18.87 27.18
CA GLY A 287 -1.96 -18.35 25.94
C GLY A 287 -1.67 -19.25 24.73
N GLU A 288 -1.94 -18.71 23.55
CA GLU A 288 -1.84 -19.41 22.26
C GLU A 288 -0.83 -18.70 21.35
N LEU A 289 0.15 -19.43 20.81
CA LEU A 289 1.08 -18.96 19.77
C LEU A 289 0.70 -19.60 18.43
N SER A 290 0.19 -18.81 17.49
CA SER A 290 -0.06 -19.23 16.12
C SER A 290 1.13 -18.86 15.22
N LEU A 291 1.57 -19.81 14.39
CA LEU A 291 2.69 -19.67 13.46
C LEU A 291 2.21 -20.03 12.04
N GLN A 292 2.60 -19.23 11.04
CA GLN A 292 2.27 -19.45 9.63
C GLN A 292 3.46 -19.14 8.73
N THR A 293 3.75 -20.00 7.75
CA THR A 293 4.82 -19.84 6.75
C THR A 293 4.52 -20.69 5.52
N GLN A 294 5.34 -20.57 4.47
CA GLN A 294 5.49 -21.58 3.43
C GLN A 294 6.89 -22.22 3.56
N LEU A 295 7.00 -23.53 3.41
CA LEU A 295 8.24 -24.29 3.56
C LEU A 295 8.83 -24.65 2.19
N ASP A 296 10.07 -24.26 1.94
CA ASP A 296 10.81 -24.67 0.75
C ASP A 296 11.61 -25.96 1.03
N LEU A 297 10.97 -27.11 0.81
CA LEU A 297 11.56 -28.42 1.06
C LEU A 297 12.36 -28.99 -0.13
N ARG A 298 12.54 -28.21 -1.20
CA ARG A 298 13.20 -28.72 -2.42
C ARG A 298 14.71 -28.75 -2.27
N GLY A 299 15.35 -29.84 -2.68
CA GLY A 299 16.81 -29.91 -2.75
C GLY A 299 17.45 -29.64 -1.40
N ILE A 300 17.08 -30.41 -0.37
CA ILE A 300 17.64 -30.24 0.99
C ILE A 300 19.14 -30.47 0.97
N TYR A 301 19.57 -31.57 0.34
CA TYR A 301 20.98 -31.91 0.16
C TYR A 301 21.45 -31.82 -1.29
N ARG A 302 20.60 -31.35 -2.20
CA ARG A 302 20.95 -31.20 -3.62
C ARG A 302 21.75 -29.91 -3.83
N PRO A 303 22.94 -29.97 -4.45
CA PRO A 303 23.72 -28.77 -4.72
C PRO A 303 23.01 -27.91 -5.78
N LYS A 304 23.04 -26.60 -5.59
CA LYS A 304 22.63 -25.67 -6.65
C LYS A 304 23.65 -25.72 -7.79
N ILE A 305 23.16 -25.90 -9.01
CA ILE A 305 24.00 -25.84 -10.21
C ILE A 305 24.10 -24.43 -10.75
N GLN A 306 25.18 -24.16 -11.50
CA GLN A 306 25.29 -22.89 -12.20
C GLN A 306 24.24 -22.80 -13.32
N PRO A 307 23.66 -21.61 -13.55
CA PRO A 307 22.76 -21.40 -14.68
C PRO A 307 23.40 -21.82 -16.00
N GLY A 308 22.68 -22.62 -16.80
CA GLY A 308 23.17 -23.14 -18.08
C GLY A 308 24.04 -24.40 -17.98
N SER A 309 24.45 -24.82 -16.78
CA SER A 309 25.08 -26.12 -16.58
C SER A 309 24.05 -27.25 -16.62
N LYS A 310 24.45 -28.40 -17.15
CA LYS A 310 23.67 -29.64 -17.11
C LYS A 310 24.39 -30.63 -16.21
N ILE A 311 23.67 -31.18 -15.24
CA ILE A 311 24.13 -32.41 -14.58
C ILE A 311 23.78 -33.55 -15.52
N ASP A 312 24.77 -34.35 -15.91
CA ASP A 312 24.62 -35.60 -16.67
C ASP A 312 24.22 -36.79 -15.78
N TYR A 313 23.76 -36.50 -14.56
CA TYR A 313 23.29 -37.45 -13.56
C TYR A 313 21.86 -37.10 -13.16
N GLN A 314 20.97 -38.08 -13.27
CA GLN A 314 19.60 -37.97 -12.80
C GLN A 314 19.56 -38.37 -11.32
N TRP A 315 19.30 -37.40 -10.45
CA TRP A 315 19.10 -37.68 -9.03
C TRP A 315 17.85 -38.52 -8.81
N PRO A 316 17.87 -39.47 -7.86
CA PRO A 316 16.64 -40.08 -7.39
C PRO A 316 15.74 -39.01 -6.75
N GLU A 317 14.44 -39.29 -6.74
CA GLU A 317 13.46 -38.49 -6.01
C GLU A 317 13.90 -38.30 -4.55
N GLU A 318 13.80 -37.08 -4.04
CA GLU A 318 14.22 -36.74 -2.68
C GLU A 318 12.99 -36.79 -1.76
N LEU A 319 12.79 -37.90 -1.05
CA LEU A 319 11.82 -37.95 0.05
C LEU A 319 12.38 -37.19 1.23
N VAL A 320 11.70 -36.11 1.59
CA VAL A 320 12.05 -35.27 2.73
C VAL A 320 11.21 -35.67 3.93
N THR A 321 11.87 -35.84 5.08
CA THR A 321 11.25 -36.04 6.38
C THR A 321 11.41 -34.77 7.21
N LEU A 322 10.29 -34.08 7.48
CA LEU A 322 10.27 -32.97 8.42
C LEU A 322 9.94 -33.49 9.82
N ARG A 323 10.73 -33.12 10.84
CA ARG A 323 10.45 -33.43 12.24
C ARG A 323 10.19 -32.16 13.04
N LEU A 324 9.08 -32.14 13.77
CA LEU A 324 8.75 -31.10 14.73
C LEU A 324 8.67 -31.71 16.11
N ALA A 325 9.37 -31.12 17.08
CA ALA A 325 9.33 -31.56 18.47
C ALA A 325 8.99 -30.37 19.39
N ALA A 326 7.92 -30.52 20.17
CA ALA A 326 7.53 -29.54 21.19
C ALA A 326 7.67 -30.15 22.58
N THR A 327 8.27 -29.41 23.51
CA THR A 327 8.34 -29.82 24.92
C THR A 327 7.74 -28.73 25.79
N ALA A 328 6.98 -29.14 26.81
CA ALA A 328 6.37 -28.22 27.76
C ALA A 328 6.58 -28.72 29.20
N SER A 329 7.04 -27.85 30.09
CA SER A 329 7.23 -28.17 31.51
C SER A 329 6.02 -27.69 32.33
N GLY A 330 5.51 -28.43 33.31
CA GLY A 330 4.57 -27.88 34.31
C GLY A 330 3.11 -27.66 33.91
N GLY A 331 2.47 -28.61 33.23
CA GLY A 331 1.00 -28.65 33.09
C GLY A 331 0.39 -27.95 31.88
N ALA A 332 1.19 -27.66 30.84
CA ALA A 332 0.68 -27.22 29.54
C ALA A 332 -0.17 -28.32 28.86
N ARG A 333 -1.16 -27.90 28.05
CA ARG A 333 -1.95 -28.79 27.20
C ARG A 333 -1.15 -29.16 25.93
N GLU A 334 -1.52 -30.28 25.31
CA GLU A 334 -0.96 -30.72 24.02
C GLU A 334 -1.18 -29.61 22.96
N PRO A 335 -0.16 -29.26 22.16
CA PRO A 335 -0.31 -28.25 21.10
C PRO A 335 -1.23 -28.75 19.97
N GLU A 336 -2.07 -27.86 19.44
CA GLU A 336 -2.92 -28.15 18.28
C GLU A 336 -2.16 -27.86 16.97
N LEU A 337 -1.65 -28.92 16.34
CA LEU A 337 -0.98 -28.83 15.05
C LEU A 337 -1.96 -29.08 13.90
N SER A 338 -2.05 -28.12 12.98
CA SER A 338 -2.76 -28.26 11.71
C SER A 338 -1.86 -27.93 10.52
N ILE A 339 -1.43 -28.96 9.80
CA ILE A 339 -0.70 -28.79 8.54
C ILE A 339 -1.68 -29.04 7.39
N ASN A 340 -1.93 -27.99 6.60
CA ASN A 340 -2.87 -28.03 5.50
C ASN A 340 -2.13 -28.17 4.15
N GLY A 341 -2.25 -29.32 3.50
CA GLY A 341 -1.94 -29.56 2.07
C GLY A 341 -1.35 -30.95 1.77
N PHE A 342 -1.83 -31.81 0.84
CA PHE A 342 -2.96 -31.78 -0.12
C PHE A 342 -3.38 -33.23 -0.54
N ASP A 343 -4.56 -33.38 -1.16
CA ASP A 343 -5.00 -34.50 -2.04
C ASP A 343 -4.90 -34.08 -3.53
N ALA A 344 -5.35 -34.80 -4.56
CA ALA A 344 -5.45 -36.25 -4.72
C ALA A 344 -4.15 -36.85 -5.34
N ASP A 345 -3.23 -36.05 -5.89
CA ASP A 345 -1.97 -36.56 -6.49
C ASP A 345 -0.73 -35.64 -6.29
N ASN A 346 -0.63 -34.93 -5.16
CA ASN A 346 0.64 -34.34 -4.70
C ASN A 346 0.79 -34.53 -3.18
N ARG A 347 0.98 -35.79 -2.80
CA ARG A 347 0.61 -36.35 -1.48
C ARG A 347 1.66 -36.07 -0.40
N LEU A 348 1.31 -35.22 0.58
CA LEU A 348 1.91 -35.21 1.92
C LEU A 348 1.40 -36.45 2.68
N ILE A 349 2.28 -37.39 3.03
CA ILE A 349 1.93 -38.47 3.96
C ILE A 349 2.28 -38.00 5.37
N ILE A 350 1.24 -37.60 6.10
CA ILE A 350 1.34 -37.34 7.54
C ILE A 350 1.35 -38.70 8.24
N ASP A 351 2.54 -39.21 8.57
CA ASP A 351 2.67 -40.35 9.49
C ASP A 351 3.03 -39.79 10.87
N ILE A 352 2.02 -39.56 11.71
CA ILE A 352 2.24 -39.13 13.09
C ILE A 352 2.75 -40.32 13.89
N ASP A 353 4.05 -40.64 13.77
CA ASP A 353 4.67 -41.69 14.57
C ASP A 353 4.86 -41.22 16.02
N ARG A 354 3.93 -41.61 16.90
CA ARG A 354 3.93 -41.28 18.35
C ARG A 354 4.81 -42.23 19.19
N LYS A 355 5.88 -42.80 18.64
CA LYS A 355 6.63 -43.89 19.28
C LYS A 355 7.55 -43.51 20.44
N ASP A 356 7.93 -42.23 20.62
CA ASP A 356 8.94 -41.84 21.61
C ASP A 356 8.42 -40.89 22.71
N SER A 357 7.26 -41.24 23.27
CA SER A 357 6.53 -40.47 24.30
C SER A 357 7.27 -40.28 25.63
N ALA A 358 8.42 -40.93 25.83
CA ALA A 358 9.19 -40.86 27.06
C ALA A 358 10.24 -39.71 27.10
N LYS A 359 10.61 -39.12 25.95
CA LYS A 359 11.64 -38.04 25.88
C LYS A 359 11.16 -36.75 25.21
N ASP A 360 10.33 -36.84 24.17
CA ASP A 360 9.74 -35.69 23.47
C ASP A 360 8.24 -35.97 23.26
N PRO A 361 7.33 -35.41 24.08
CA PRO A 361 5.93 -35.85 24.12
C PRO A 361 5.14 -35.56 22.83
N PHE A 362 5.63 -34.67 21.95
CA PHE A 362 4.99 -34.32 20.68
C PHE A 362 6.02 -34.30 19.55
N SER A 363 6.24 -35.44 18.88
CA SER A 363 7.08 -35.55 17.68
C SER A 363 6.19 -35.84 16.46
N PHE A 364 6.32 -35.03 15.41
CA PHE A 364 5.60 -35.23 14.16
C PHE A 364 6.60 -35.49 13.03
N ALA A 365 6.37 -36.50 12.20
CA ALA A 365 7.16 -36.79 11.01
C ALA A 365 6.27 -36.68 9.76
N PHE A 366 6.79 -36.06 8.70
CA PHE A 366 6.07 -35.87 7.45
C PHE A 366 6.91 -36.40 6.31
N ALA A 367 6.40 -37.33 5.50
CA ALA A 367 7.12 -37.89 4.37
C ALA A 367 6.50 -37.43 3.04
N SER A 368 7.37 -36.97 2.13
CA SER A 368 7.18 -36.73 0.69
C SER A 368 6.86 -35.30 0.23
N VAL A 369 7.76 -34.78 -0.60
CA VAL A 369 7.54 -33.71 -1.58
C VAL A 369 8.27 -34.14 -2.85
N GLU A 370 7.56 -34.36 -3.95
CA GLU A 370 8.21 -34.51 -5.25
C GLU A 370 8.98 -33.23 -5.58
N GLY A 371 10.26 -33.37 -5.95
CA GLY A 371 11.22 -32.28 -6.16
C GLY A 371 10.90 -31.28 -7.29
N THR A 372 9.67 -31.27 -7.79
CA THR A 372 9.17 -30.37 -8.85
C THR A 372 7.99 -29.50 -8.40
N GLY A 373 7.45 -29.70 -7.19
CA GLY A 373 6.25 -29.02 -6.67
C GLY A 373 6.50 -27.63 -6.03
N PRO A 374 5.42 -26.87 -5.77
CA PRO A 374 5.45 -25.56 -5.10
C PRO A 374 5.96 -25.63 -3.64
N VAL A 375 6.31 -24.49 -3.05
CA VAL A 375 6.57 -24.39 -1.60
C VAL A 375 5.30 -24.74 -0.80
N THR A 376 5.46 -25.39 0.35
CA THR A 376 4.36 -26.00 1.11
C THR A 376 3.81 -25.05 2.17
N PRO A 377 2.53 -24.61 2.12
CA PRO A 377 1.92 -23.86 3.21
C PRO A 377 1.99 -24.61 4.55
N PHE A 378 2.26 -23.90 5.62
CA PHE A 378 2.41 -24.45 6.96
C PHE A 378 1.73 -23.54 7.98
N SER A 379 0.95 -24.15 8.89
CA SER A 379 0.39 -23.49 10.06
C SER A 379 0.56 -24.36 11.31
N MET A 380 0.62 -23.74 12.48
CA MET A 380 0.67 -24.43 13.77
C MET A 380 0.11 -23.51 14.85
N THR A 381 -0.62 -24.07 15.82
CA THR A 381 -1.00 -23.36 17.04
C THR A 381 -0.45 -24.09 18.26
N LEU A 382 0.47 -23.45 18.98
CA LEU A 382 0.97 -23.94 20.25
C LEU A 382 0.13 -23.38 21.39
N ILE A 383 -0.53 -24.27 22.14
CA ILE A 383 -1.24 -23.90 23.37
C ILE A 383 -0.26 -24.01 24.53
N LYS A 384 -0.01 -22.89 25.19
CA LYS A 384 0.96 -22.78 26.28
C LYS A 384 0.23 -22.56 27.61
N GLY A 385 0.52 -23.42 28.59
CA GLY A 385 0.15 -23.21 30.00
C GLY A 385 1.10 -22.23 30.71
N THR A 386 1.15 -22.27 32.04
CA THR A 386 2.06 -21.41 32.84
C THR A 386 3.54 -21.83 32.76
N GLY A 387 3.80 -23.00 32.21
CA GLY A 387 5.12 -23.59 32.02
C GLY A 387 5.94 -23.04 30.87
N ASP A 388 7.23 -23.39 30.77
CA ASP A 388 8.03 -23.08 29.58
C ASP A 388 7.65 -23.99 28.40
N VAL A 389 7.68 -23.44 27.18
CA VAL A 389 7.48 -24.18 25.92
C VAL A 389 8.70 -24.02 25.05
N ASP A 390 9.23 -25.13 24.56
CA ASP A 390 10.27 -25.20 23.53
C ASP A 390 9.67 -25.85 22.28
N LEU A 391 10.06 -25.33 21.12
CA LEU A 391 9.70 -25.90 19.82
C LEU A 391 10.98 -26.00 19.01
N ASP A 392 11.25 -27.18 18.45
CA ASP A 392 12.33 -27.40 17.50
C ASP A 392 11.82 -28.03 16.20
N ILE A 393 12.58 -27.77 15.13
CA ILE A 393 12.30 -28.28 13.79
C ILE A 393 13.60 -28.81 13.17
N SER A 394 13.51 -29.95 12.51
CA SER A 394 14.61 -30.53 11.73
C SER A 394 14.12 -31.21 10.48
N VAL A 395 15.06 -31.45 9.56
CA VAL A 395 14.80 -32.11 8.30
C VAL A 395 15.83 -33.22 8.06
N SER A 396 15.39 -34.35 7.52
CA SER A 396 16.23 -35.42 6.99
C SER A 396 15.70 -35.86 5.62
N THR A 397 16.42 -36.74 4.94
CA THR A 397 15.94 -37.36 3.69
C THR A 397 16.15 -38.86 3.73
N GLN A 398 15.53 -39.58 2.79
CA GLN A 398 15.75 -41.03 2.65
C GLN A 398 17.23 -41.43 2.44
N GLU A 399 18.06 -40.52 1.92
CA GLU A 399 19.49 -40.75 1.70
C GLU A 399 20.35 -40.32 2.90
N VAL A 400 19.85 -39.39 3.71
CA VAL A 400 20.54 -38.84 4.88
C VAL A 400 19.55 -38.77 6.04
N ASP A 401 19.50 -39.84 6.83
CA ASP A 401 18.55 -39.99 7.95
C ASP A 401 18.92 -39.13 9.18
N SER A 402 20.14 -38.59 9.23
CA SER A 402 20.54 -37.68 10.32
C SER A 402 19.79 -36.33 10.21
N PRO A 403 18.93 -35.96 11.18
CA PRO A 403 18.20 -34.71 11.12
C PRO A 403 19.14 -33.51 11.24
N VAL A 404 18.90 -32.48 10.42
CA VAL A 404 19.63 -31.22 10.45
C VAL A 404 18.72 -30.02 10.68
N ALA A 405 19.28 -28.96 11.23
CA ALA A 405 18.57 -27.69 11.38
C ALA A 405 18.23 -27.07 10.00
N MET A 406 17.02 -26.52 9.88
CA MET A 406 16.61 -25.79 8.67
C MET A 406 17.22 -24.39 8.63
N SER A 407 17.67 -23.95 7.44
CA SER A 407 18.19 -22.59 7.25
C SER A 407 17.06 -21.56 7.14
N LEU A 408 17.32 -20.30 7.51
CA LEU A 408 16.33 -19.20 7.50
C LEU A 408 15.61 -19.01 6.15
N VAL A 409 16.30 -19.24 5.02
CA VAL A 409 15.75 -19.05 3.67
C VAL A 409 14.73 -20.11 3.24
N ARG A 410 14.50 -21.12 4.09
CA ARG A 410 13.54 -22.20 3.84
C ARG A 410 12.14 -21.88 4.34
N PHE A 411 11.98 -20.76 5.05
CA PHE A 411 10.70 -20.25 5.55
C PHE A 411 10.32 -19.04 4.71
N TRP A 412 9.36 -19.16 3.82
CA TRP A 412 8.86 -18.06 2.99
C TRP A 412 7.61 -17.48 3.64
N MET A 413 7.47 -16.15 3.61
CA MET A 413 6.29 -15.52 4.21
C MET A 413 4.97 -16.00 3.54
N PRO A 414 3.85 -16.10 4.28
CA PRO A 414 2.57 -16.57 3.72
C PRO A 414 2.04 -15.76 2.53
N TRP A 415 2.34 -14.46 2.47
CA TRP A 415 1.91 -13.57 1.38
C TRP A 415 2.76 -13.69 0.10
N VAL A 416 3.86 -14.44 0.13
CA VAL A 416 4.75 -14.60 -1.03
C VAL A 416 4.03 -15.42 -2.10
N SER A 417 3.77 -14.79 -3.24
CA SER A 417 3.21 -15.41 -4.43
C SER A 417 4.18 -16.41 -5.05
N GLN A 418 3.62 -17.52 -5.53
CA GLN A 418 4.34 -18.58 -6.24
C GLN A 418 4.31 -18.42 -7.76
N GLN A 419 3.63 -17.39 -8.28
CA GLN A 419 3.53 -17.14 -9.72
C GLN A 419 4.78 -16.41 -10.26
N ASP A 420 5.36 -16.91 -11.35
CA ASP A 420 6.55 -16.34 -11.99
C ASP A 420 6.34 -14.91 -12.54
N HIS A 421 7.45 -14.18 -12.66
CA HIS A 421 7.61 -12.75 -12.99
C HIS A 421 6.87 -12.18 -14.23
N ALA A 422 6.11 -12.97 -15.00
CA ALA A 422 5.53 -12.56 -16.27
C ALA A 422 4.25 -11.71 -16.15
N THR A 423 3.62 -11.63 -14.96
CA THR A 423 2.28 -11.03 -14.80
C THR A 423 2.24 -9.83 -13.83
N GLU A 424 3.38 -9.15 -13.60
CA GLU A 424 3.51 -8.05 -12.63
C GLU A 424 2.77 -6.74 -13.01
N GLN A 425 2.08 -6.65 -14.16
CA GLN A 425 1.43 -5.40 -14.59
C GLN A 425 -0.02 -5.18 -14.12
N ASN A 426 -0.68 -6.18 -13.52
CA ASN A 426 -2.12 -6.07 -13.18
C ASN A 426 -2.46 -6.11 -11.68
N SER A 427 -1.49 -6.04 -10.77
CA SER A 427 -1.73 -6.18 -9.31
C SER A 427 -2.29 -4.92 -8.61
N LEU A 428 -2.53 -3.82 -9.33
CA LEU A 428 -3.17 -2.63 -8.75
C LEU A 428 -4.70 -2.75 -8.60
N LEU A 429 -5.30 -3.88 -9.00
CA LEU A 429 -6.76 -4.08 -9.03
C LEU A 429 -7.21 -5.41 -8.41
N VAL A 430 -6.46 -5.99 -7.47
CA VAL A 430 -7.08 -6.97 -6.57
C VAL A 430 -8.02 -6.18 -5.67
N GLY A 431 -9.33 -6.28 -5.92
CA GLY A 431 -10.35 -5.65 -5.09
C GLY A 431 -10.15 -6.08 -3.63
N VAL A 432 -10.20 -5.12 -2.71
CA VAL A 432 -10.08 -5.36 -1.27
C VAL A 432 -11.44 -5.88 -0.77
N PRO A 433 -11.58 -7.18 -0.42
CA PRO A 433 -12.89 -7.76 -0.10
C PRO A 433 -13.58 -7.09 1.08
N GLU A 434 -12.82 -6.58 2.05
CA GLU A 434 -13.35 -5.97 3.27
C GLU A 434 -14.11 -4.66 3.03
N ILE A 435 -13.84 -3.98 1.91
CA ILE A 435 -14.50 -2.71 1.54
C ILE A 435 -15.54 -2.90 0.42
N GLU A 436 -15.80 -4.14 0.01
CA GLU A 436 -16.85 -4.44 -0.97
C GLU A 436 -18.21 -3.99 -0.42
N GLY A 437 -19.00 -3.33 -1.28
CA GLY A 437 -20.27 -2.72 -0.91
C GLY A 437 -20.17 -1.46 -0.05
N GLY A 438 -18.97 -0.94 0.23
CA GLY A 438 -18.79 0.38 0.81
C GLY A 438 -18.98 1.51 -0.22
N ASN A 439 -19.51 2.64 0.23
CA ASN A 439 -19.82 3.80 -0.59
C ASN A 439 -18.80 4.92 -0.39
N TRP A 440 -18.03 5.22 -1.44
CA TRP A 440 -16.97 6.24 -1.40
C TRP A 440 -17.47 7.63 -0.98
N GLY A 441 -18.61 8.09 -1.51
CA GLY A 441 -19.14 9.41 -1.20
C GLY A 441 -19.60 9.57 0.26
N ASN A 442 -20.23 8.54 0.83
CA ASN A 442 -20.53 8.50 2.26
C ASN A 442 -19.26 8.52 3.10
N GLY A 443 -18.23 7.77 2.68
CA GLY A 443 -16.92 7.77 3.31
C GLY A 443 -16.26 9.14 3.34
N ARG A 444 -16.33 9.88 2.22
CA ARG A 444 -15.89 11.28 2.14
C ARG A 444 -16.61 12.16 3.16
N ARG A 445 -17.94 12.04 3.27
CA ARG A 445 -18.71 12.81 4.26
C ARG A 445 -18.31 12.47 5.70
N LEU A 446 -18.03 11.20 6.00
CA LEU A 446 -17.52 10.79 7.31
C LEU A 446 -16.13 11.39 7.60
N PHE A 447 -15.23 11.35 6.61
CA PHE A 447 -13.89 11.96 6.71
C PHE A 447 -13.95 13.47 7.01
N LEU A 448 -14.88 14.19 6.38
CA LEU A 448 -15.11 15.61 6.58
C LEU A 448 -15.91 15.94 7.85
N SER A 449 -16.56 14.95 8.47
CA SER A 449 -17.42 15.17 9.64
C SER A 449 -16.64 15.37 10.93
N ASP A 450 -17.19 16.19 11.83
CA ASP A 450 -16.69 16.32 13.20
C ASP A 450 -16.82 15.03 14.03
N ALA A 451 -17.66 14.08 13.60
CA ALA A 451 -17.88 12.81 14.30
C ALA A 451 -16.61 11.94 14.30
N VAL A 452 -15.88 11.92 13.17
CA VAL A 452 -14.60 11.21 13.02
C VAL A 452 -13.42 12.18 13.11
N GLY A 453 -13.54 13.41 12.60
CA GLY A 453 -12.54 14.46 12.76
C GLY A 453 -11.25 14.29 11.93
N CYS A 454 -11.21 13.37 10.95
CA CYS A 454 -10.02 13.13 10.12
C CYS A 454 -9.52 14.41 9.43
N SER A 455 -10.45 15.22 8.92
CA SER A 455 -10.17 16.47 8.20
C SER A 455 -9.57 17.59 9.07
N LYS A 456 -9.54 17.44 10.40
CA LYS A 456 -8.89 18.41 11.31
C LYS A 456 -7.36 18.42 11.17
N CYS A 457 -6.78 17.27 10.80
CA CYS A 457 -5.33 17.10 10.67
C CYS A 457 -4.89 16.71 9.25
N HIS A 458 -5.75 16.01 8.50
CA HIS A 458 -5.46 15.50 7.17
C HIS A 458 -6.20 16.28 6.09
N THR A 459 -5.59 16.38 4.91
CA THR A 459 -6.26 16.82 3.69
C THR A 459 -6.94 15.64 3.00
N GLU A 460 -7.89 15.92 2.11
CA GLU A 460 -8.54 14.87 1.32
C GLU A 460 -7.48 14.07 0.52
N PRO A 461 -7.50 12.73 0.56
CA PRO A 461 -6.56 11.89 -0.18
C PRO A 461 -6.54 12.25 -1.66
N GLY A 462 -5.34 12.42 -2.22
CA GLY A 462 -5.16 12.78 -3.61
C GLY A 462 -5.51 14.24 -3.93
N SER A 463 -5.77 15.12 -2.96
CA SER A 463 -6.02 16.56 -3.23
C SER A 463 -4.79 17.31 -3.76
N GLY A 464 -3.58 16.77 -3.54
CA GLY A 464 -2.31 17.45 -3.82
C GLY A 464 -1.94 18.53 -2.80
N ILE A 465 -2.81 18.77 -1.81
CA ILE A 465 -2.54 19.70 -0.70
C ILE A 465 -1.79 18.93 0.38
N VAL A 466 -0.56 19.35 0.69
CA VAL A 466 0.23 18.75 1.76
C VAL A 466 -0.35 19.17 3.12
N PRO A 467 -0.82 18.24 3.97
CA PRO A 467 -1.30 18.58 5.30
C PRO A 467 -0.16 19.07 6.19
N LYS A 468 -0.46 20.02 7.08
CA LYS A 468 0.56 20.62 7.96
C LYS A 468 0.90 19.78 9.19
N PHE A 469 -0.07 19.05 9.75
CA PHE A 469 0.06 18.41 11.08
C PHE A 469 -0.42 16.96 11.14
N GLY A 470 -0.92 16.42 10.03
CA GLY A 470 -1.11 14.98 9.81
C GLY A 470 -0.37 14.53 8.55
N PRO A 471 0.00 13.24 8.44
CA PRO A 471 0.59 12.71 7.22
C PRO A 471 -0.37 12.77 6.02
N ASP A 472 0.20 12.87 4.82
CA ASP A 472 -0.55 12.73 3.56
C ASP A 472 -1.11 11.31 3.44
N LEU A 473 -2.43 11.23 3.23
CA LEU A 473 -3.17 9.98 3.13
C LEU A 473 -3.30 9.46 1.69
N SER A 474 -2.74 10.16 0.70
CA SER A 474 -2.79 9.78 -0.71
C SER A 474 -2.17 8.40 -1.01
N ASN A 475 -1.34 7.88 -0.10
CA ASN A 475 -0.71 6.57 -0.21
C ASN A 475 -1.56 5.42 0.36
N MET A 476 -2.66 5.69 1.05
CA MET A 476 -3.51 4.65 1.65
C MET A 476 -4.00 3.58 0.64
N PRO A 477 -4.33 3.91 -0.62
CA PRO A 477 -4.71 2.92 -1.63
C PRO A 477 -3.65 1.87 -1.95
N SER A 478 -2.36 2.14 -1.73
CA SER A 478 -1.29 1.17 -2.00
C SER A 478 -0.94 0.29 -0.80
N ARG A 479 -1.62 0.47 0.34
CA ARG A 479 -1.41 -0.29 1.58
C ARG A 479 -2.54 -1.32 1.75
N ASP A 480 -2.25 -2.41 2.46
CA ASP A 480 -3.25 -3.42 2.76
C ASP A 480 -4.29 -2.92 3.78
N TYR A 481 -5.50 -3.49 3.73
CA TYR A 481 -6.62 -3.11 4.58
C TYR A 481 -6.30 -3.20 6.07
N ALA A 482 -5.67 -4.31 6.49
CA ALA A 482 -5.35 -4.55 7.89
C ALA A 482 -4.39 -3.50 8.44
N SER A 483 -3.38 -3.10 7.66
CA SER A 483 -2.46 -2.02 8.03
C SER A 483 -3.14 -0.66 8.14
N ASN A 484 -4.00 -0.30 7.18
CA ASN A 484 -4.74 0.96 7.23
C ASN A 484 -5.69 1.00 8.44
N LEU A 485 -6.45 -0.08 8.68
CA LEU A 485 -7.38 -0.17 9.80
C LEU A 485 -6.66 -0.14 11.16
N ARG A 486 -5.55 -0.89 11.29
CA ARG A 486 -4.74 -0.91 12.52
C ARG A 486 -4.24 0.48 12.87
N ASP A 487 -3.75 1.24 11.90
CA ASP A 487 -3.21 2.58 12.16
C ASP A 487 -4.33 3.56 12.59
N ILE A 488 -5.59 3.33 12.19
CA ILE A 488 -6.75 4.12 12.66
C ILE A 488 -7.17 3.70 14.09
N LEU A 489 -7.22 2.40 14.37
CA LEU A 489 -7.59 1.85 15.68
C LEU A 489 -6.50 2.10 16.74
N HIS A 490 -5.24 2.06 16.31
CA HIS A 490 -4.05 2.16 17.16
C HIS A 490 -3.08 3.18 16.56
N PRO A 491 -3.40 4.48 16.61
CA PRO A 491 -2.62 5.55 15.96
C PRO A 491 -1.18 5.69 16.47
N SER A 492 -0.89 5.16 17.66
CA SER A 492 0.48 5.13 18.20
C SER A 492 1.28 3.90 17.72
N HIS A 493 0.70 2.96 16.96
CA HIS A 493 1.41 1.76 16.53
C HIS A 493 2.68 2.07 15.72
N ALA A 494 2.56 2.97 14.76
CA ALA A 494 3.69 3.51 13.98
C ALA A 494 3.40 4.96 13.61
N ILE A 495 4.21 5.89 14.12
CA ILE A 495 4.04 7.33 13.91
C ILE A 495 5.05 7.80 12.88
N ASN A 496 4.61 8.51 11.84
CA ASN A 496 5.55 9.08 10.88
C ASN A 496 6.53 10.03 11.61
N PRO A 497 7.87 9.87 11.45
CA PRO A 497 8.86 10.69 12.17
C PRO A 497 8.65 12.20 12.04
N GLU A 498 8.09 12.68 10.92
CA GLU A 498 7.78 14.10 10.71
C GLU A 498 6.54 14.61 11.45
N PHE A 499 5.78 13.69 12.06
CA PHE A 499 4.52 13.96 12.76
C PHE A 499 4.53 13.39 14.18
N ILE A 500 5.72 13.09 14.73
CA ILE A 500 5.86 12.78 16.15
C ILE A 500 5.39 13.98 16.96
N GLY A 501 4.52 13.70 17.94
CA GLY A 501 4.07 14.70 18.88
C GLY A 501 5.20 15.09 19.83
N TYR A 502 5.21 16.34 20.28
CA TYR A 502 6.12 16.83 21.31
C TYR A 502 5.31 17.42 22.46
N GLN A 503 5.80 17.20 23.68
CA GLN A 503 5.41 17.98 24.84
C GLN A 503 6.34 19.19 24.94
N VAL A 504 5.75 20.38 24.82
CA VAL A 504 6.45 21.66 24.90
C VAL A 504 6.03 22.33 26.21
N ARG A 505 6.98 22.45 27.13
CA ARG A 505 6.80 23.21 28.37
C ARG A 505 7.28 24.64 28.14
N LEU A 506 6.39 25.59 28.36
CA LEU A 506 6.67 27.02 28.25
C LEU A 506 7.21 27.58 29.57
N THR A 507 7.81 28.77 29.52
CA THR A 507 8.37 29.47 30.68
C THR A 507 7.32 29.90 31.71
N ASP A 508 6.04 29.96 31.31
CA ASP A 508 4.89 30.20 32.19
C ASP A 508 4.32 28.89 32.80
N GLU A 509 5.04 27.77 32.63
CA GLU A 509 4.66 26.40 33.03
C GLU A 509 3.49 25.79 32.24
N THR A 510 2.97 26.46 31.21
CA THR A 510 1.99 25.87 30.28
C THR A 510 2.62 24.71 29.52
N VAL A 511 1.93 23.58 29.45
CA VAL A 511 2.36 22.41 28.66
C VAL A 511 1.44 22.22 27.47
N LEU A 512 2.01 22.34 26.28
CA LEU A 512 1.32 22.07 25.01
C LEU A 512 1.77 20.72 24.45
N THR A 513 0.83 19.97 23.89
CA THR A 513 1.12 18.68 23.25
C THR A 513 0.60 18.70 21.82
N GLY A 514 1.48 18.44 20.86
CA GLY A 514 1.11 18.47 19.45
C GLY A 514 2.28 18.22 18.50
N VAL A 515 2.02 18.23 17.20
CA VAL A 515 3.08 18.13 16.19
C VAL A 515 3.77 19.48 16.09
N LEU A 516 5.08 19.49 16.36
CA LEU A 516 5.90 20.70 16.44
C LEU A 516 6.73 20.87 15.16
N ARG A 517 6.62 22.03 14.51
CA ARG A 517 7.40 22.39 13.31
C ARG A 517 8.02 23.77 13.45
N GLN A 518 9.06 24.02 12.67
CA GLN A 518 9.68 25.33 12.56
C GLN A 518 9.38 25.92 11.18
N GLU A 519 8.71 27.07 11.13
CA GLU A 519 8.39 27.80 9.90
C GLU A 519 8.78 29.28 10.08
N ALA A 520 9.52 29.84 9.11
CA ALA A 520 9.89 31.26 9.08
C ALA A 520 10.49 31.81 10.40
N GLY A 521 11.25 30.98 11.14
CA GLY A 521 11.89 31.37 12.40
C GLY A 521 11.02 31.22 13.65
N LYS A 522 9.75 30.85 13.51
CA LYS A 522 8.82 30.57 14.62
C LYS A 522 8.58 29.08 14.79
N TRP A 523 8.18 28.69 16.01
CA TRP A 523 7.74 27.34 16.31
C TRP A 523 6.22 27.30 16.20
N ILE A 524 5.68 26.32 15.47
CA ILE A 524 4.24 26.13 15.32
C ILE A 524 3.89 24.74 15.83
N LEU A 525 2.97 24.67 16.78
CA LEU A 525 2.46 23.43 17.36
C LEU A 525 1.00 23.23 16.94
N GLY A 526 0.71 22.13 16.25
CA GLY A 526 -0.64 21.68 15.93
C GLY A 526 -1.13 20.65 16.95
N ASP A 527 -2.23 20.96 17.66
CA ASP A 527 -2.79 20.07 18.69
C ASP A 527 -3.82 19.06 18.11
N SER A 528 -4.30 18.14 18.96
CA SER A 528 -5.24 17.08 18.57
C SER A 528 -6.64 17.58 18.16
N GLN A 529 -6.94 18.86 18.38
CA GLN A 529 -8.17 19.52 17.92
C GLN A 529 -7.97 20.26 16.58
N GLY A 530 -6.77 20.19 16.00
CA GLY A 530 -6.41 20.94 14.80
C GLY A 530 -6.16 22.42 15.05
N ARG A 531 -5.95 22.85 16.31
CA ARG A 531 -5.62 24.24 16.64
C ARG A 531 -4.12 24.48 16.52
N PHE A 532 -3.77 25.69 16.09
CA PHE A 532 -2.37 26.10 15.93
C PHE A 532 -1.96 27.04 17.06
N HIS A 533 -0.82 26.73 17.66
CA HIS A 533 -0.16 27.56 18.67
C HIS A 533 1.16 28.03 18.08
N GLU A 534 1.28 29.34 17.88
CA GLU A 534 2.52 29.96 17.46
C GLU A 534 3.34 30.31 18.70
N LEU A 535 4.58 29.84 18.75
CA LEU A 535 5.46 29.90 19.92
C LEU A 535 6.77 30.58 19.54
N ASP A 536 7.20 31.53 20.36
CA ASP A 536 8.53 32.10 20.27
C ASP A 536 9.53 31.20 21.02
N LYS A 537 10.73 31.03 20.44
CA LYS A 537 11.78 30.18 21.04
C LYS A 537 12.14 30.61 22.46
N ALA A 538 12.04 31.90 22.77
CA ALA A 538 12.33 32.45 24.09
C ALA A 538 11.37 31.96 25.18
N ASP A 539 10.15 31.58 24.79
CA ASP A 539 9.11 31.13 25.71
C ASP A 539 9.17 29.61 25.94
N ILE A 540 10.05 28.88 25.22
CA ILE A 540 10.16 27.42 25.33
C ILE A 540 11.23 27.05 26.37
N GLN A 541 10.79 26.40 27.44
CA GLN A 541 11.68 25.89 28.50
C GLN A 541 12.19 24.48 28.19
N GLN A 542 11.33 23.60 27.68
CA GLN A 542 11.68 22.19 27.40
C GLN A 542 10.85 21.64 26.23
N ILE A 543 11.49 20.80 25.40
CA ILE A 543 10.85 20.01 24.34
C ILE A 543 11.18 18.54 24.61
N ALA A 544 10.16 17.68 24.67
CA ALA A 544 10.34 16.23 24.79
C ALA A 544 9.44 15.50 23.78
N PRO A 545 9.94 14.45 23.08
CA PRO A 545 9.12 13.67 22.16
C PRO A 545 8.06 12.87 22.94
N SER A 546 6.85 12.80 22.39
CA SER A 546 5.75 11.98 22.87
C SER A 546 5.84 10.58 22.28
N GLN A 547 5.63 9.57 23.10
CA GLN A 547 5.46 8.17 22.65
C GLN A 547 4.05 7.90 22.10
N LEU A 548 3.12 8.82 22.35
CA LEU A 548 1.73 8.74 21.89
C LEU A 548 1.54 9.64 20.67
N SER A 549 0.77 9.13 19.71
CA SER A 549 0.33 9.89 18.55
C SER A 549 -0.60 11.03 18.96
N VAL A 550 -0.53 12.14 18.22
CA VAL A 550 -1.46 13.28 18.36
C VAL A 550 -2.85 12.92 17.81
N MET A 551 -2.93 11.93 16.91
CA MET A 551 -4.19 11.39 16.41
C MET A 551 -4.95 10.68 17.55
N PRO A 552 -6.21 11.06 17.83
CA PRO A 552 -6.99 10.46 18.91
C PRO A 552 -7.27 8.97 18.69
N THR A 553 -7.43 8.21 19.77
CA THR A 553 -7.98 6.84 19.75
C THR A 553 -9.51 6.86 19.74
N GLY A 554 -10.14 5.75 19.32
CA GLY A 554 -11.60 5.60 19.38
C GLY A 554 -12.37 6.35 18.29
N LEU A 555 -11.70 6.75 17.20
CA LEU A 555 -12.33 7.48 16.08
C LEU A 555 -13.46 6.69 15.42
N LEU A 556 -13.40 5.35 15.47
CA LEU A 556 -14.38 4.46 14.87
C LEU A 556 -15.50 4.05 15.84
N ASP A 557 -15.42 4.40 17.14
CA ASP A 557 -16.34 3.91 18.17
C ASP A 557 -17.80 4.37 17.97
N LYS A 558 -17.97 5.48 17.25
CA LYS A 558 -19.28 6.07 16.93
C LYS A 558 -19.82 5.62 15.57
N LEU A 559 -19.09 4.81 14.84
CA LEU A 559 -19.46 4.35 13.50
C LEU A 559 -20.01 2.94 13.54
N ASP A 560 -21.07 2.69 12.78
CA ASP A 560 -21.51 1.33 12.51
C ASP A 560 -20.61 0.63 11.46
N LYS A 561 -20.82 -0.68 11.25
CA LYS A 561 -20.01 -1.47 10.30
C LYS A 561 -20.07 -0.95 8.86
N GLN A 562 -21.20 -0.40 8.43
CA GLN A 562 -21.34 0.16 7.09
C GLN A 562 -20.60 1.49 6.98
N GLN A 563 -20.65 2.33 8.00
CA GLN A 563 -19.92 3.59 8.04
C GLN A 563 -18.40 3.38 8.07
N VAL A 564 -17.92 2.36 8.80
CA VAL A 564 -16.49 1.98 8.74
C VAL A 564 -16.12 1.50 7.34
N ARG A 565 -16.95 0.68 6.69
CA ARG A 565 -16.73 0.27 5.29
C ARG A 565 -16.70 1.47 4.35
N ASP A 566 -17.68 2.36 4.43
CA ASP A 566 -17.76 3.56 3.60
C ASP A 566 -16.50 4.44 3.78
N LEU A 567 -16.07 4.69 5.03
CA LEU A 567 -14.85 5.45 5.32
C LEU A 567 -13.60 4.77 4.74
N MET A 568 -13.47 3.45 4.91
CA MET A 568 -12.34 2.71 4.35
C MET A 568 -12.38 2.68 2.81
N SER A 569 -13.57 2.59 2.19
CA SER A 569 -13.73 2.71 0.73
C SER A 569 -13.26 4.06 0.21
N TYR A 570 -13.48 5.15 0.96
CA TYR A 570 -12.98 6.48 0.63
C TYR A 570 -11.45 6.60 0.76
N LEU A 571 -10.87 6.07 1.85
CA LEU A 571 -9.43 6.16 2.10
C LEU A 571 -8.60 5.26 1.17
N MET A 572 -9.15 4.12 0.75
CA MET A 572 -8.42 3.10 0.00
C MET A 572 -8.68 3.12 -1.51
N ASN A 573 -9.63 3.92 -2.00
CA ASN A 573 -9.87 4.05 -3.45
C ASN A 573 -9.70 5.51 -3.90
N PRO A 574 -9.21 5.73 -5.13
CA PRO A 574 -9.26 7.05 -5.73
C PRO A 574 -10.72 7.53 -5.88
N PRO A 575 -10.95 8.84 -6.09
CA PRO A 575 -12.27 9.35 -6.40
C PRO A 575 -12.91 8.63 -7.59
N PRO A 576 -14.24 8.39 -7.57
CA PRO A 576 -14.98 7.75 -8.65
C PRO A 576 -14.69 8.42 -10.01
N SER A 577 -14.32 7.60 -10.98
CA SER A 577 -14.04 8.03 -12.35
C SER A 577 -14.50 6.97 -13.33
N MET A 578 -14.97 7.40 -14.50
CA MET A 578 -15.41 6.50 -15.55
C MET A 578 -14.23 5.76 -16.21
N PRO A 579 -14.44 4.52 -16.68
CA PRO A 579 -13.39 3.74 -17.31
C PRO A 579 -12.88 4.40 -18.60
N LEU A 580 -11.56 4.46 -18.78
CA LEU A 580 -10.90 5.05 -19.94
C LEU A 580 -10.34 4.02 -20.93
N SER A 581 -10.54 2.74 -20.66
CA SER A 581 -10.05 1.62 -21.47
C SER A 581 -10.88 1.46 -22.75
N GLY A 582 -10.73 2.39 -23.70
CA GLY A 582 -11.33 2.34 -25.03
C GLY A 582 -10.29 2.31 -26.15
N PRO A 583 -10.66 1.94 -27.39
CA PRO A 583 -9.76 1.94 -28.54
C PRO A 583 -9.39 3.35 -29.02
N ILE A 584 -10.19 4.36 -28.66
CA ILE A 584 -9.97 5.77 -29.01
C ILE A 584 -9.34 6.48 -27.82
N ALA A 585 -8.30 7.27 -28.10
CA ALA A 585 -7.64 8.08 -27.07
C ALA A 585 -8.60 9.17 -26.54
N ALA A 586 -8.77 9.20 -25.23
CA ALA A 586 -9.58 10.21 -24.56
C ALA A 586 -9.01 11.63 -24.79
N PRO A 587 -9.86 12.67 -24.82
CA PRO A 587 -9.45 14.04 -25.12
C PRO A 587 -8.50 14.62 -24.07
N LYS A 588 -7.82 15.73 -24.41
CA LYS A 588 -6.94 16.44 -23.47
C LYS A 588 -7.73 16.86 -22.21
N VAL A 589 -7.08 16.74 -21.06
CA VAL A 589 -7.64 17.19 -19.77
C VAL A 589 -7.87 18.71 -19.77
N ARG A 590 -8.86 19.19 -19.01
CA ARG A 590 -9.12 20.63 -18.86
C ARG A 590 -8.12 21.25 -17.88
N SER A 591 -7.82 22.53 -18.03
CA SER A 591 -7.03 23.26 -17.04
C SER A 591 -7.84 23.57 -15.78
N ALA A 592 -7.18 23.64 -14.62
CA ALA A 592 -7.82 24.08 -13.38
C ALA A 592 -8.45 25.49 -13.49
N GLN A 593 -7.87 26.38 -14.31
CA GLN A 593 -8.41 27.73 -14.55
C GLN A 593 -9.75 27.71 -15.30
N GLN A 594 -9.90 26.83 -16.29
CA GLN A 594 -11.18 26.66 -16.99
C GLN A 594 -12.28 26.20 -16.03
N VAL A 595 -11.96 25.24 -15.15
CA VAL A 595 -12.92 24.75 -14.15
C VAL A 595 -13.27 25.86 -13.15
N ALA A 596 -12.28 26.60 -12.67
CA ALA A 596 -12.49 27.72 -11.76
C ALA A 596 -13.38 28.81 -12.38
N HIS A 597 -13.21 29.13 -13.67
CA HIS A 597 -14.06 30.09 -14.38
C HIS A 597 -15.52 29.63 -14.47
N VAL A 598 -15.74 28.34 -14.77
CA VAL A 598 -17.11 27.79 -14.79
C VAL A 598 -17.77 27.91 -13.42
N LEU A 599 -17.03 27.69 -12.34
CA LEU A 599 -17.52 27.78 -10.97
C LEU A 599 -17.53 29.21 -10.39
N GLU A 600 -17.00 30.19 -11.12
CA GLU A 600 -16.95 31.59 -10.69
C GLU A 600 -18.36 32.14 -10.39
N GLY A 601 -18.47 32.95 -9.34
CA GLY A 601 -19.76 33.52 -8.89
C GLY A 601 -20.70 32.54 -8.19
N SER A 602 -20.23 31.34 -7.81
CA SER A 602 -20.99 30.39 -6.98
C SER A 602 -21.50 31.04 -5.70
N GLN A 603 -22.76 30.82 -5.38
CA GLN A 603 -23.39 31.37 -4.17
C GLN A 603 -23.30 30.37 -3.00
N PRO A 604 -23.20 30.85 -1.75
CA PRO A 604 -23.31 29.99 -0.57
C PRO A 604 -24.64 29.24 -0.57
N LEU A 605 -24.60 27.97 -0.15
CA LEU A 605 -25.80 27.16 -0.05
C LEU A 605 -26.65 27.58 1.16
N PRO A 606 -27.99 27.53 1.05
CA PRO A 606 -28.86 27.82 2.18
C PRO A 606 -28.78 26.70 3.22
N GLU A 607 -28.78 27.09 4.50
CA GLU A 607 -28.75 26.16 5.64
C GLU A 607 -30.08 26.23 6.44
N PRO A 608 -30.81 25.11 6.63
CA PRO A 608 -30.51 23.77 6.12
C PRO A 608 -30.94 23.59 4.65
N LEU A 609 -30.13 22.88 3.85
CA LEU A 609 -30.53 22.43 2.50
C LEU A 609 -31.82 21.60 2.55
N ARG A 610 -32.59 21.43 1.46
CA ARG A 610 -33.65 20.41 1.40
C ARG A 610 -33.06 19.01 1.22
N LYS A 611 -33.74 17.95 1.69
CA LYS A 611 -33.32 16.57 1.44
C LYS A 611 -33.79 16.23 0.01
N LEU A 612 -32.89 15.77 -0.84
CA LEU A 612 -33.17 15.51 -2.25
C LEU A 612 -33.13 14.00 -2.53
N SER A 613 -34.22 13.46 -3.05
CA SER A 613 -34.37 12.06 -3.45
C SER A 613 -34.05 11.91 -4.94
N VAL A 614 -32.92 11.27 -5.25
CA VAL A 614 -32.42 11.11 -6.63
C VAL A 614 -32.48 9.64 -7.01
N VAL A 615 -32.98 9.33 -8.22
CA VAL A 615 -32.92 7.98 -8.79
C VAL A 615 -32.11 8.01 -10.07
N LEU A 616 -30.99 7.29 -10.08
CA LEU A 616 -30.23 7.03 -11.31
C LEU A 616 -30.79 5.79 -12.00
N VAL A 617 -30.99 5.88 -13.30
CA VAL A 617 -31.56 4.81 -14.12
C VAL A 617 -30.54 4.42 -15.19
N ALA A 618 -30.13 3.16 -15.15
CA ALA A 618 -29.20 2.58 -16.12
C ALA A 618 -29.75 1.25 -16.64
N GLY A 619 -29.13 0.72 -17.69
CA GLY A 619 -29.53 -0.55 -18.29
C GLY A 619 -28.32 -1.41 -18.67
N PRO A 620 -28.56 -2.53 -19.39
CA PRO A 620 -27.49 -3.37 -19.88
C PRO A 620 -26.60 -2.58 -20.86
N LYS A 621 -25.28 -2.76 -20.73
CA LYS A 621 -24.31 -2.21 -21.67
C LYS A 621 -24.56 -2.76 -23.08
N ASP A 622 -24.46 -1.89 -24.07
CA ASP A 622 -24.79 -2.21 -25.48
C ASP A 622 -23.66 -1.90 -26.48
N HIS A 623 -22.55 -1.31 -26.03
CA HIS A 623 -21.38 -0.96 -26.86
C HIS A 623 -20.07 -1.52 -26.32
N GLY A 624 -18.98 -1.22 -27.04
CA GLY A 624 -17.62 -1.62 -26.71
C GLY A 624 -17.05 -0.98 -25.43
N PRO A 625 -15.80 -1.28 -25.10
CA PRO A 625 -15.12 -0.69 -23.95
C PRO A 625 -15.16 0.85 -23.95
N ALA A 626 -15.44 1.46 -22.79
CA ALA A 626 -15.60 2.91 -22.59
C ALA A 626 -16.73 3.60 -23.39
N GLU A 627 -17.61 2.88 -24.06
CA GLU A 627 -18.78 3.39 -24.79
C GLU A 627 -20.07 2.88 -24.13
N HIS A 628 -21.07 3.76 -23.99
CA HIS A 628 -22.39 3.45 -23.39
C HIS A 628 -22.29 2.60 -22.12
N ASP A 629 -21.32 2.94 -21.26
CA ASP A 629 -21.05 2.13 -20.08
C ASP A 629 -22.02 2.50 -18.94
N TYR A 630 -23.31 2.23 -19.16
CA TYR A 630 -24.38 2.54 -18.22
C TYR A 630 -24.15 1.90 -16.83
N PRO A 631 -23.68 0.63 -16.72
CA PRO A 631 -23.40 0.02 -15.42
C PRO A 631 -22.25 0.74 -14.69
N ALA A 632 -21.16 1.07 -15.40
CA ALA A 632 -20.07 1.84 -14.81
C ALA A 632 -20.54 3.23 -14.40
N TRP A 633 -21.31 3.92 -15.24
CA TRP A 633 -21.88 5.23 -14.91
C TRP A 633 -22.73 5.17 -13.64
N LEU A 634 -23.64 4.20 -13.54
CA LEU A 634 -24.50 4.03 -12.37
C LEU A 634 -23.66 3.88 -11.08
N LEU A 635 -22.59 3.09 -11.14
CA LEU A 635 -21.70 2.87 -10.01
C LEU A 635 -20.87 4.12 -9.67
N GLN A 636 -20.22 4.74 -10.65
CA GLN A 636 -19.29 5.85 -10.43
C GLN A 636 -20.03 7.14 -10.05
N TRP A 637 -21.06 7.53 -10.82
CA TRP A 637 -21.88 8.69 -10.50
C TRP A 637 -22.73 8.46 -9.24
N GLY A 638 -23.13 7.22 -8.97
CA GLY A 638 -23.81 6.90 -7.73
C GLY A 638 -22.92 7.18 -6.51
N GLN A 639 -21.68 6.71 -6.54
CA GLN A 639 -20.70 7.02 -5.48
C GLN A 639 -20.33 8.50 -5.40
N LEU A 640 -20.28 9.21 -6.53
CA LEU A 640 -20.01 10.65 -6.56
C LEU A 640 -21.16 11.45 -5.91
N LEU A 641 -22.41 11.13 -6.25
CA LEU A 641 -23.58 11.89 -5.78
C LEU A 641 -23.86 11.71 -4.28
N THR A 642 -23.49 10.57 -3.70
CA THR A 642 -23.60 10.37 -2.24
C THR A 642 -22.61 11.21 -1.43
N ALA A 643 -21.59 11.81 -2.06
CA ALA A 643 -20.73 12.80 -1.39
C ALA A 643 -21.44 14.13 -1.15
N ALA A 644 -22.48 14.47 -1.91
CA ALA A 644 -23.22 15.72 -1.71
C ALA A 644 -24.09 15.69 -0.44
N PRO A 645 -24.23 16.82 0.26
CA PRO A 645 -25.03 16.91 1.46
C PRO A 645 -26.52 16.70 1.18
N ARG A 646 -27.15 15.93 2.09
CA ARG A 646 -28.59 15.63 2.12
C ARG A 646 -29.17 15.10 0.80
N VAL A 647 -28.40 14.27 0.10
CA VAL A 647 -28.88 13.47 -1.05
C VAL A 647 -29.23 12.06 -0.58
N ASP A 648 -30.41 11.59 -0.95
CA ASP A 648 -30.88 10.22 -0.80
C ASP A 648 -30.93 9.58 -2.19
N LEU A 649 -29.89 8.80 -2.49
CA LEU A 649 -29.69 8.22 -3.80
C LEU A 649 -30.27 6.80 -3.85
N ARG A 650 -31.07 6.52 -4.88
CA ARG A 650 -31.46 5.17 -5.27
C ARG A 650 -31.03 4.90 -6.70
N VAL A 651 -30.96 3.62 -7.05
CA VAL A 651 -30.71 3.17 -8.42
C VAL A 651 -31.89 2.37 -8.93
N ALA A 652 -32.14 2.45 -10.22
CA ALA A 652 -33.13 1.66 -10.93
C ALA A 652 -32.49 1.02 -12.17
N TRP A 653 -32.93 -0.19 -12.48
CA TRP A 653 -32.49 -0.92 -13.66
C TRP A 653 -33.60 -0.86 -14.72
N GLU A 654 -33.29 -0.33 -15.89
CA GLU A 654 -34.15 -0.10 -17.06
C GLU A 654 -35.29 0.91 -16.87
N PHE A 655 -36.00 0.87 -15.75
CA PHE A 655 -37.03 1.85 -15.38
C PHE A 655 -37.29 1.86 -13.86
N PRO A 656 -37.57 3.03 -13.25
CA PRO A 656 -37.88 3.11 -11.82
C PRO A 656 -39.20 2.41 -11.45
N SER A 657 -39.26 1.83 -10.26
CA SER A 657 -40.49 1.27 -9.70
C SER A 657 -41.51 2.37 -9.37
N PRO A 658 -42.82 2.06 -9.25
CA PRO A 658 -43.82 3.06 -8.87
C PRO A 658 -43.49 3.81 -7.58
N GLU A 659 -42.95 3.10 -6.57
CA GLU A 659 -42.51 3.70 -5.30
C GLU A 659 -41.32 4.65 -5.50
N GLN A 660 -40.34 4.24 -6.32
CA GLN A 660 -39.20 5.10 -6.65
C GLN A 660 -39.67 6.36 -7.38
N ILE A 661 -40.58 6.23 -8.35
CA ILE A 661 -41.16 7.36 -9.06
C ILE A 661 -41.85 8.28 -8.07
N GLU A 662 -42.78 7.76 -7.25
CA GLU A 662 -43.54 8.52 -6.25
C GLU A 662 -42.64 9.38 -5.35
N ARG A 663 -41.52 8.82 -4.89
CA ARG A 663 -40.59 9.47 -3.96
C ARG A 663 -39.49 10.30 -4.61
N ALA A 664 -39.25 10.19 -5.91
CA ALA A 664 -38.14 10.85 -6.56
C ALA A 664 -38.40 12.35 -6.75
N ASP A 665 -37.43 13.18 -6.37
CA ASP A 665 -37.37 14.58 -6.81
C ASP A 665 -36.72 14.69 -8.19
N VAL A 666 -35.74 13.81 -8.47
CA VAL A 666 -35.01 13.75 -9.75
C VAL A 666 -34.89 12.32 -10.25
N LEU A 667 -35.22 12.10 -11.51
CA LEU A 667 -34.89 10.88 -12.26
C LEU A 667 -33.80 11.21 -13.29
N VAL A 668 -32.69 10.49 -13.30
CA VAL A 668 -31.60 10.66 -14.28
C VAL A 668 -31.45 9.39 -15.09
N PHE A 669 -31.76 9.45 -16.38
CA PHE A 669 -31.72 8.32 -17.30
C PHE A 669 -30.45 8.36 -18.16
N PHE A 670 -29.61 7.34 -18.04
CA PHE A 670 -28.51 7.05 -18.95
C PHE A 670 -28.51 5.56 -19.27
N GLN A 671 -29.17 5.21 -20.36
CA GLN A 671 -29.42 3.84 -20.79
C GLN A 671 -29.82 3.82 -22.26
N LYS A 672 -29.94 2.62 -22.83
CA LYS A 672 -30.65 2.42 -24.09
C LYS A 672 -32.13 2.78 -23.92
N GLY A 673 -32.56 3.87 -24.55
CA GLY A 673 -33.93 4.37 -24.43
C GLY A 673 -34.97 3.40 -24.99
N SER A 674 -36.09 3.29 -24.28
CA SER A 674 -37.30 2.62 -24.76
C SER A 674 -38.53 3.33 -24.20
N TRP A 675 -39.60 3.40 -24.99
CA TRP A 675 -40.80 4.13 -24.61
C TRP A 675 -42.07 3.34 -24.84
N ASP A 676 -42.92 3.30 -23.80
CA ASP A 676 -44.20 2.63 -23.87
C ASP A 676 -45.33 3.33 -23.11
N ASN A 677 -46.56 2.82 -23.24
CA ASN A 677 -47.73 3.38 -22.57
C ASN A 677 -47.63 3.31 -21.04
N VAL A 678 -46.88 2.34 -20.50
CA VAL A 678 -46.69 2.19 -19.05
C VAL A 678 -45.76 3.30 -18.56
N ARG A 679 -44.63 3.50 -19.23
CA ARG A 679 -43.69 4.60 -18.97
C ARG A 679 -44.36 5.95 -19.16
N ALA A 680 -45.14 6.13 -20.22
CA ALA A 680 -45.88 7.36 -20.48
C ALA A 680 -46.81 7.72 -19.32
N LYS A 681 -47.67 6.79 -18.88
CA LYS A 681 -48.58 7.02 -17.76
C LYS A 681 -47.84 7.35 -16.45
N ALA A 682 -46.73 6.65 -16.19
CA ALA A 682 -45.92 6.88 -15.00
C ALA A 682 -45.25 8.27 -15.01
N MET A 683 -44.67 8.64 -16.15
CA MET A 683 -43.99 9.94 -16.31
C MET A 683 -44.97 11.11 -16.35
N ASP A 684 -46.18 10.94 -16.91
CA ASP A 684 -47.22 11.98 -16.84
C ASP A 684 -47.60 12.31 -15.40
N ALA A 685 -47.81 11.27 -14.57
CA ALA A 685 -48.07 11.45 -13.15
C ALA A 685 -46.85 12.07 -12.41
N TYR A 686 -45.63 11.72 -12.82
CA TYR A 686 -44.38 12.29 -12.31
C TYR A 686 -44.28 13.80 -12.57
N PHE A 687 -44.50 14.22 -13.81
CA PHE A 687 -44.43 15.62 -14.20
C PHE A 687 -45.61 16.45 -13.70
N ALA A 688 -46.81 15.86 -13.57
CA ALA A 688 -47.98 16.53 -13.03
C ALA A 688 -47.78 17.03 -11.59
N ARG A 689 -46.98 16.33 -10.78
CA ARG A 689 -46.58 16.77 -9.42
C ARG A 689 -45.30 17.59 -9.37
N GLY A 690 -44.71 17.91 -10.52
CA GLY A 690 -43.53 18.76 -10.63
C GLY A 690 -42.19 18.06 -10.48
N GLY A 691 -42.11 16.75 -10.72
CA GLY A 691 -40.85 16.01 -10.72
C GLY A 691 -39.89 16.45 -11.83
N GLY A 692 -38.58 16.31 -11.56
CA GLY A 692 -37.51 16.66 -12.50
C GLY A 692 -36.90 15.44 -13.20
N ALA A 693 -36.74 15.48 -14.53
CA ALA A 693 -36.12 14.38 -15.27
C ALA A 693 -34.93 14.84 -16.10
N ILE A 694 -33.91 13.98 -16.20
CA ILE A 694 -32.75 14.18 -17.06
C ILE A 694 -32.64 12.98 -17.99
N TYR A 695 -32.52 13.23 -19.29
CA TYR A 695 -32.26 12.20 -20.30
C TYR A 695 -30.90 12.45 -20.94
N LEU A 696 -30.00 11.50 -20.79
CA LEU A 696 -28.64 11.56 -21.33
C LEU A 696 -28.50 10.59 -22.50
N HIS A 697 -28.01 11.13 -23.60
CA HIS A 697 -27.60 10.38 -24.77
C HIS A 697 -28.72 9.47 -25.32
N TRP A 698 -28.48 8.16 -25.40
CA TRP A 698 -29.44 7.22 -25.98
C TRP A 698 -30.74 7.05 -25.17
N ALA A 699 -30.82 7.62 -23.96
CA ALA A 699 -32.04 7.61 -23.16
C ALA A 699 -33.21 8.36 -23.83
N VAL A 700 -32.93 9.20 -24.85
CA VAL A 700 -33.93 9.94 -25.62
C VAL A 700 -34.63 9.11 -26.69
N ASN A 701 -34.29 7.83 -26.85
CA ASN A 701 -34.88 6.97 -27.87
C ASN A 701 -36.30 6.51 -27.49
N GLY A 702 -37.29 6.97 -28.25
CA GLY A 702 -38.70 6.62 -28.13
C GLY A 702 -39.15 5.47 -29.04
N SER A 703 -38.25 4.96 -29.90
CA SER A 703 -38.54 3.91 -30.88
C SER A 703 -39.76 4.26 -31.77
N ASP A 704 -40.67 3.31 -32.02
CA ASP A 704 -41.89 3.50 -32.81
C ASP A 704 -42.90 4.48 -32.18
N ARG A 705 -42.68 4.91 -30.93
CA ARG A 705 -43.47 5.93 -30.22
C ARG A 705 -42.72 7.24 -29.99
N VAL A 706 -41.72 7.54 -30.81
CA VAL A 706 -40.92 8.76 -30.73
C VAL A 706 -41.76 10.05 -30.69
N GLU A 707 -42.84 10.13 -31.47
CA GLU A 707 -43.78 11.27 -31.47
C GLU A 707 -44.44 11.48 -30.10
N ASP A 708 -44.88 10.39 -29.45
CA ASP A 708 -45.48 10.45 -28.12
C ASP A 708 -44.45 10.83 -27.06
N PHE A 709 -43.22 10.31 -27.16
CA PHE A 709 -42.17 10.62 -26.21
C PHE A 709 -41.71 12.09 -26.32
N SER A 710 -41.60 12.63 -27.55
CA SER A 710 -41.20 14.02 -27.80
C SER A 710 -42.10 15.03 -27.08
N LYS A 711 -43.40 14.73 -26.90
CA LYS A 711 -44.33 15.60 -26.15
C LYS A 711 -43.95 15.82 -24.69
N ARG A 712 -43.11 14.96 -24.12
CA ARG A 712 -42.68 14.98 -22.71
C ARG A 712 -41.25 15.48 -22.52
N ILE A 713 -40.40 15.34 -23.54
CA ILE A 713 -38.99 15.72 -23.45
C ILE A 713 -38.57 16.78 -24.49
N GLY A 714 -39.51 17.31 -25.27
CA GLY A 714 -39.28 18.29 -26.34
C GLY A 714 -38.93 17.63 -27.67
N LEU A 715 -37.79 16.95 -27.74
CA LEU A 715 -37.31 16.22 -28.91
C LEU A 715 -36.92 14.78 -28.51
N ALA A 716 -37.22 13.80 -29.35
CA ALA A 716 -36.89 12.40 -29.10
C ALA A 716 -36.26 11.75 -30.35
N SER A 717 -35.51 10.66 -30.14
CA SER A 717 -34.90 9.91 -31.23
C SER A 717 -35.65 8.62 -31.55
N TRP A 718 -35.54 8.18 -32.80
CA TRP A 718 -35.84 6.81 -33.21
C TRP A 718 -34.59 6.23 -33.88
N GLY A 719 -33.96 5.28 -33.20
CA GLY A 719 -32.80 4.54 -33.72
C GLY A 719 -33.07 4.00 -35.14
N GLY A 720 -32.17 4.31 -36.08
CA GLY A 720 -32.31 3.96 -37.49
C GLY A 720 -33.12 4.95 -38.34
N LYS A 721 -33.68 6.01 -37.74
CA LYS A 721 -34.34 7.14 -38.44
C LYS A 721 -33.65 8.48 -38.23
N ILE A 722 -32.91 8.62 -37.14
CA ILE A 722 -32.00 9.75 -36.91
C ILE A 722 -30.69 9.55 -37.67
N LYS A 723 -29.91 10.62 -37.79
CA LYS A 723 -28.50 10.56 -38.19
C LYS A 723 -27.61 10.85 -36.98
N TYR A 724 -26.39 10.33 -37.03
CA TYR A 724 -25.39 10.50 -35.98
C TYR A 724 -23.96 10.47 -36.54
N ARG A 725 -23.01 11.00 -35.77
CA ARG A 725 -21.56 10.85 -36.02
C ARG A 725 -20.77 10.89 -34.72
N HIS A 726 -19.65 10.18 -34.68
CA HIS A 726 -18.64 10.30 -33.62
C HIS A 726 -17.55 11.30 -34.02
N GLY A 727 -17.04 12.08 -33.06
CA GLY A 727 -15.84 12.88 -33.26
C GLY A 727 -15.85 14.20 -32.48
N PRO A 728 -14.99 15.15 -32.85
CA PRO A 728 -15.01 16.48 -32.27
C PRO A 728 -16.41 17.10 -32.42
N LEU A 729 -16.92 17.62 -31.31
CA LEU A 729 -18.24 18.19 -31.19
C LEU A 729 -18.12 19.57 -30.52
N GLU A 730 -18.10 20.61 -31.34
CA GLU A 730 -18.17 21.99 -30.88
C GLU A 730 -19.64 22.37 -30.63
N LEU A 731 -19.98 22.61 -29.36
CA LEU A 731 -21.31 23.04 -28.98
C LEU A 731 -21.35 24.55 -28.80
N LYS A 732 -22.11 25.20 -29.67
CA LYS A 732 -22.42 26.63 -29.56
C LYS A 732 -23.53 26.82 -28.53
N VAL A 733 -23.25 27.62 -27.51
CA VAL A 733 -24.25 27.96 -26.48
C VAL A 733 -25.21 29.01 -27.02
N GLU A 734 -26.49 28.66 -27.08
CA GLU A 734 -27.55 29.50 -27.62
C GLU A 734 -28.23 30.33 -26.53
N ASN A 735 -28.23 29.84 -25.28
CA ASN A 735 -28.81 30.54 -24.13
C ASN A 735 -27.83 30.58 -22.95
N SER A 736 -26.89 31.54 -22.98
CA SER A 736 -25.90 31.76 -21.92
C SER A 736 -26.47 32.35 -20.63
N GLN A 737 -27.71 32.87 -20.67
CA GLN A 737 -28.40 33.41 -19.49
C GLN A 737 -29.06 32.31 -18.67
N HIS A 738 -29.29 31.12 -19.26
CA HIS A 738 -29.84 30.00 -18.53
C HIS A 738 -28.86 29.55 -17.43
N PRO A 739 -29.31 29.36 -16.17
CA PRO A 739 -28.41 29.08 -15.04
C PRO A 739 -27.57 27.81 -15.19
N ILE A 740 -28.04 26.83 -15.98
CA ILE A 740 -27.27 25.61 -16.33
C ILE A 740 -25.98 25.97 -17.09
N MET A 741 -26.06 26.95 -17.99
CA MET A 741 -24.98 27.34 -18.91
C MET A 741 -24.11 28.49 -18.37
N ARG A 742 -24.27 28.87 -17.10
CA ARG A 742 -23.52 29.99 -16.50
C ARG A 742 -22.01 29.80 -16.67
N ASN A 743 -21.33 30.80 -17.25
CA ASN A 743 -19.89 30.79 -17.54
C ASN A 743 -19.43 29.63 -18.45
N VAL A 744 -20.32 29.08 -19.28
CA VAL A 744 -19.99 28.09 -20.31
C VAL A 744 -20.22 28.75 -21.67
N PRO A 745 -19.24 29.45 -22.26
CA PRO A 745 -19.43 30.13 -23.54
C PRO A 745 -19.42 29.16 -24.73
N THR A 746 -18.62 28.10 -24.65
CA THR A 746 -18.59 26.97 -25.58
C THR A 746 -18.42 25.67 -24.79
N LEU A 747 -18.87 24.56 -25.34
CA LEU A 747 -18.69 23.23 -24.76
C LEU A 747 -18.15 22.26 -25.82
N ASP A 748 -16.84 22.24 -25.98
CA ASP A 748 -16.18 21.41 -26.98
C ASP A 748 -15.92 20.01 -26.41
N LEU A 749 -16.44 18.97 -27.05
CA LEU A 749 -16.34 17.59 -26.61
C LEU A 749 -15.75 16.70 -27.71
N LEU A 750 -15.31 15.51 -27.33
CA LEU A 750 -15.06 14.40 -28.26
C LEU A 750 -16.13 13.35 -27.97
N ASP A 751 -17.21 13.37 -28.76
CA ASP A 751 -18.45 12.65 -28.45
C ASP A 751 -19.29 12.36 -29.71
N GLU A 752 -20.51 11.89 -29.51
CA GLU A 752 -21.52 11.65 -30.53
C GLU A 752 -22.54 12.80 -30.58
N SER A 753 -22.93 13.21 -31.79
CA SER A 753 -24.06 14.11 -32.02
C SER A 753 -25.21 13.38 -32.72
N TYR A 754 -26.45 13.82 -32.43
CA TYR A 754 -27.68 13.36 -33.09
C TYR A 754 -28.37 14.50 -33.81
N TRP A 755 -28.94 14.21 -34.98
CA TRP A 755 -29.83 15.12 -35.68
C TRP A 755 -30.94 14.38 -36.42
N MET A 756 -31.90 15.14 -36.95
CA MET A 756 -33.20 14.63 -37.44
C MET A 756 -34.05 14.01 -36.32
N LEU A 757 -34.01 14.62 -35.13
CA LEU A 757 -34.87 14.26 -34.00
C LEU A 757 -36.35 14.59 -34.30
N THR A 758 -37.25 13.84 -33.70
CA THR A 758 -38.70 14.06 -33.81
C THR A 758 -39.17 15.00 -32.69
N GLY A 759 -39.97 16.00 -33.05
CA GLY A 759 -40.57 16.96 -32.12
C GLY A 759 -40.61 18.38 -32.70
N ASP A 760 -40.94 19.35 -31.87
CA ASP A 760 -41.09 20.75 -32.25
C ASP A 760 -40.02 21.61 -31.57
N VAL A 761 -38.99 22.00 -32.32
CA VAL A 761 -37.86 22.81 -31.84
C VAL A 761 -38.32 24.17 -31.32
N SER A 762 -39.47 24.70 -31.74
CA SER A 762 -39.97 25.99 -31.24
C SER A 762 -40.49 25.94 -29.79
N LYS A 763 -40.68 24.72 -29.23
CA LYS A 763 -41.22 24.50 -27.89
C LYS A 763 -40.17 24.19 -26.83
N ILE A 764 -38.91 24.05 -27.20
CA ILE A 764 -37.82 23.81 -26.25
C ILE A 764 -37.11 25.12 -25.92
N ASP A 765 -36.52 25.21 -24.73
CA ASP A 765 -35.50 26.21 -24.44
C ASP A 765 -34.14 25.63 -24.85
N LEU A 766 -33.66 26.06 -26.01
CA LEU A 766 -32.44 25.55 -26.61
C LEU A 766 -31.21 26.13 -25.87
N LEU A 767 -30.43 25.25 -25.25
CA LEU A 767 -29.24 25.64 -24.51
C LEU A 767 -27.98 25.62 -25.37
N ALA A 768 -27.80 24.56 -26.17
CA ALA A 768 -26.67 24.45 -27.07
C ALA A 768 -26.98 23.65 -28.35
N SER A 769 -26.33 24.02 -29.45
CA SER A 769 -26.46 23.42 -30.77
C SER A 769 -25.11 23.00 -31.36
N SER A 770 -25.13 22.10 -32.35
CA SER A 770 -23.97 21.78 -33.21
C SER A 770 -24.33 21.89 -34.69
N GLN A 771 -23.32 22.13 -35.54
CA GLN A 771 -23.51 22.12 -37.00
C GLN A 771 -23.43 20.69 -37.55
N GLU A 772 -24.53 20.20 -38.10
CA GLU A 772 -24.62 18.87 -38.74
C GLU A 772 -25.32 18.99 -40.09
N ASP A 773 -24.78 18.34 -41.12
CA ASP A 773 -25.24 18.49 -42.51
C ASP A 773 -25.40 19.97 -42.96
N GLY A 774 -24.55 20.85 -42.43
CA GLY A 774 -24.55 22.29 -42.73
C GLY A 774 -25.64 23.10 -42.04
N GLN A 775 -26.37 22.52 -41.07
CA GLN A 775 -27.45 23.19 -40.33
C GLN A 775 -27.25 23.09 -38.81
N PRO A 776 -27.74 24.06 -38.03
CA PRO A 776 -27.67 24.00 -36.57
C PRO A 776 -28.70 23.00 -36.06
N THR A 777 -28.26 22.10 -35.19
CA THR A 777 -29.08 21.01 -34.64
C THR A 777 -29.04 21.03 -33.11
N PRO A 778 -30.18 20.86 -32.42
CA PRO A 778 -30.23 20.84 -30.95
C PRO A 778 -29.42 19.70 -30.35
N GLN A 779 -28.55 20.01 -29.37
CA GLN A 779 -27.77 19.02 -28.63
C GLN A 779 -28.06 19.05 -27.13
N LEU A 780 -28.32 20.23 -26.56
CA LEU A 780 -28.75 20.39 -25.16
C LEU A 780 -29.98 21.31 -25.11
N TRP A 781 -31.01 20.91 -24.37
CA TRP A 781 -32.20 21.74 -24.18
C TRP A 781 -32.93 21.43 -22.88
N THR A 782 -33.80 22.36 -22.48
CA THR A 782 -34.77 22.16 -21.41
C THR A 782 -36.19 22.21 -21.95
N TYR A 783 -37.09 21.50 -21.26
CA TYR A 783 -38.51 21.43 -21.60
C TYR A 783 -39.34 21.30 -20.31
N GLU A 784 -40.50 21.95 -20.24
CA GLU A 784 -41.35 21.96 -19.04
C GLU A 784 -42.71 21.30 -19.33
N PRO A 785 -42.83 19.96 -19.18
CA PRO A 785 -44.12 19.28 -19.32
C PRO A 785 -44.99 19.52 -18.09
N GLY A 786 -46.00 20.39 -18.21
CA GLY A 786 -46.90 20.72 -17.10
C GLY A 786 -46.17 21.46 -15.97
N GLN A 787 -46.03 20.83 -14.80
CA GLN A 787 -45.29 21.41 -13.66
C GLN A 787 -43.85 20.87 -13.53
N GLY A 788 -43.51 19.88 -14.34
CA GLY A 788 -42.22 19.19 -14.34
C GLY A 788 -41.16 19.95 -15.10
N ARG A 789 -39.90 19.57 -14.88
CA ARG A 789 -38.74 20.11 -15.59
C ARG A 789 -37.91 18.99 -16.18
N VAL A 790 -37.59 19.11 -17.46
CA VAL A 790 -36.77 18.15 -18.17
C VAL A 790 -35.53 18.84 -18.70
N PHE A 791 -34.37 18.22 -18.51
CA PHE A 791 -33.15 18.55 -19.22
C PHE A 791 -32.74 17.36 -20.09
N VAL A 792 -32.31 17.65 -21.31
CA VAL A 792 -31.82 16.65 -22.25
C VAL A 792 -30.44 17.04 -22.73
N SER A 793 -29.54 16.07 -22.76
CA SER A 793 -28.20 16.19 -23.33
C SER A 793 -27.98 15.03 -24.29
N ILE A 794 -27.70 15.33 -25.56
CA ILE A 794 -27.27 14.32 -26.52
C ILE A 794 -25.86 13.80 -26.24
N PRO A 795 -24.84 14.61 -25.88
CA PRO A 795 -23.54 14.07 -25.52
C PRO A 795 -23.60 13.08 -24.34
N GLY A 796 -22.69 12.09 -24.33
CA GLY A 796 -22.63 11.00 -23.36
C GLY A 796 -22.32 9.62 -23.94
N HIS A 797 -21.88 9.51 -25.21
CA HIS A 797 -21.51 8.24 -25.83
C HIS A 797 -20.31 7.61 -25.11
N TYR A 798 -19.29 8.43 -24.87
CA TYR A 798 -18.04 7.98 -24.26
C TYR A 798 -18.00 8.23 -22.75
N SER A 799 -17.35 7.29 -22.06
CA SER A 799 -17.13 7.30 -20.61
C SER A 799 -16.39 8.56 -20.14
N TRP A 800 -15.42 9.07 -20.92
CA TRP A 800 -14.67 10.27 -20.55
C TRP A 800 -15.50 11.55 -20.56
N THR A 801 -16.64 11.60 -21.27
CA THR A 801 -17.50 12.79 -21.30
C THR A 801 -18.02 13.13 -19.92
N PHE A 802 -18.40 12.11 -19.15
CA PHE A 802 -18.86 12.25 -17.76
C PHE A 802 -17.78 12.71 -16.78
N ASP A 803 -16.50 12.57 -17.16
CA ASP A 803 -15.35 13.05 -16.39
C ASP A 803 -14.76 14.36 -16.93
N ASP A 804 -15.31 14.91 -18.03
CA ASP A 804 -15.05 16.29 -18.41
C ASP A 804 -15.70 17.22 -17.36
N PRO A 805 -14.91 18.05 -16.66
CA PRO A 805 -15.44 18.85 -15.56
C PRO A 805 -16.46 19.91 -15.99
N ILE A 806 -16.43 20.39 -17.24
CA ILE A 806 -17.38 21.38 -17.74
C ILE A 806 -18.71 20.70 -18.08
N PHE A 807 -18.66 19.57 -18.80
CA PHE A 807 -19.86 18.77 -19.05
C PHE A 807 -20.51 18.29 -17.75
N ARG A 808 -19.69 17.82 -16.79
CA ARG A 808 -20.15 17.43 -15.47
C ARG A 808 -20.83 18.58 -14.73
N ALA A 809 -20.27 19.78 -14.77
CA ALA A 809 -20.91 20.96 -14.18
C ALA A 809 -22.28 21.25 -14.81
N VAL A 810 -22.42 21.12 -16.12
CA VAL A 810 -23.70 21.29 -16.83
C VAL A 810 -24.74 20.26 -16.34
N VAL A 811 -24.39 18.98 -16.28
CA VAL A 811 -25.31 17.93 -15.80
C VAL A 811 -25.69 18.12 -14.33
N LEU A 812 -24.73 18.45 -13.46
CA LEU A 812 -24.97 18.68 -12.04
C LEU A 812 -25.85 19.93 -11.80
N ARG A 813 -25.66 21.00 -12.58
CA ARG A 813 -26.55 22.17 -12.56
C ARG A 813 -27.92 21.84 -13.09
N ALA A 814 -28.02 21.00 -14.12
CA ALA A 814 -29.30 20.51 -14.60
C ALA A 814 -30.04 19.73 -13.50
N MET A 815 -29.35 18.89 -12.72
CA MET A 815 -29.95 18.19 -11.57
C MET A 815 -30.51 19.16 -10.54
N ALA A 816 -29.76 20.22 -10.20
CA ALA A 816 -30.26 21.27 -9.31
C ALA A 816 -31.46 22.03 -9.91
N TRP A 817 -31.40 22.38 -11.19
CA TRP A 817 -32.44 23.13 -11.88
C TRP A 817 -33.76 22.35 -12.01
N VAL A 818 -33.71 21.07 -12.41
CA VAL A 818 -34.90 20.23 -12.56
C VAL A 818 -35.55 19.93 -11.20
N SER A 819 -34.76 19.89 -10.12
CA SER A 819 -35.25 19.71 -8.75
C SER A 819 -35.68 21.01 -8.05
N LYS A 820 -35.55 22.16 -8.73
CA LYS A 820 -35.85 23.49 -8.16
C LYS A 820 -34.99 23.81 -6.92
N GLU A 821 -33.77 23.30 -6.90
CA GLU A 821 -32.75 23.57 -5.88
C GLU A 821 -31.81 24.71 -6.29
N PRO A 822 -31.03 25.29 -5.35
CA PRO A 822 -29.97 26.23 -5.69
C PRO A 822 -29.03 25.65 -6.75
N ILE A 823 -28.76 26.40 -7.82
CA ILE A 823 -28.01 25.91 -8.98
C ILE A 823 -26.62 25.38 -8.62
N ASP A 824 -26.04 25.90 -7.54
CA ASP A 824 -24.69 25.61 -7.06
C ASP A 824 -24.62 24.41 -6.08
N ARG A 825 -25.75 23.73 -5.83
CA ARG A 825 -25.89 22.63 -4.83
C ARG A 825 -24.84 21.53 -4.96
N PHE A 826 -24.33 21.27 -6.16
CA PHE A 826 -23.42 20.16 -6.45
C PHE A 826 -22.03 20.61 -6.90
N ASN A 827 -21.67 21.89 -6.76
CA ASN A 827 -20.41 22.41 -7.30
C ASN A 827 -19.17 21.73 -6.72
N GLU A 828 -19.22 21.26 -5.47
CA GLU A 828 -18.11 20.52 -4.86
C GLU A 828 -17.80 19.18 -5.55
N LEU A 829 -18.76 18.60 -6.29
CA LEU A 829 -18.59 17.32 -6.97
C LEU A 829 -17.91 17.46 -8.35
N VAL A 830 -17.88 18.68 -8.90
CA VAL A 830 -17.31 18.96 -10.22
C VAL A 830 -15.85 18.51 -10.33
N PRO A 831 -14.93 18.88 -9.41
CA PRO A 831 -13.53 18.50 -9.53
C PRO A 831 -13.19 17.06 -9.05
N LEU A 832 -14.09 16.38 -8.35
CA LEU A 832 -13.79 15.08 -7.72
C LEU A 832 -13.67 13.96 -8.75
N GLY A 833 -12.44 13.47 -9.00
CA GLY A 833 -12.20 12.42 -10.00
C GLY A 833 -12.31 12.90 -11.46
N ALA A 834 -12.53 14.20 -11.69
CA ALA A 834 -12.61 14.76 -13.04
C ALA A 834 -11.24 14.88 -13.71
N ARG A 835 -11.24 14.90 -15.04
CA ARG A 835 -10.06 15.01 -15.91
C ARG A 835 -9.50 16.44 -15.95
N ILE A 836 -8.77 16.81 -14.90
CA ILE A 836 -8.20 18.16 -14.70
C ILE A 836 -6.67 18.08 -14.65
N GLN A 837 -5.99 18.97 -15.37
CA GLN A 837 -4.56 19.23 -15.20
C GLN A 837 -4.35 19.94 -13.87
N ARG A 838 -3.74 19.24 -12.92
CA ARG A 838 -3.45 19.73 -11.57
C ARG A 838 -2.08 20.39 -11.47
#